data_AF-A0A844TKV0-F1
#
_entry.id   AF-A0A844TKV0-F1
#
_cell.length_a   1.000
_cell.length_b   1.000
_cell.length_c   1.000
_cell.angle_alpha   90.00
_cell.angle_beta   90.00
_cell.angle_gamma   90.00
#
_symmetry.space_group_name_H-M   'P 1'
#
loop_
_entity.id
_entity.type
_entity.pdbx_description
1 polymer ?
#
loop_
_entity_poly.entity_id
_entity_poly.type
_entity_poly.pdbx_seq_one_letter_code
_entity_poly.pdbx_strand_id
1 'polypeptide(L)'
;MDIVSFLLDPVNGWAQRLVNHRDIAGRTPLRCAVETPWALGPELVDALLNAGAEDNLSEMLAHCVMRKDHEPISKRLIAANAHPSYAMAWLYNQPIHCREHAHEAMSFLRSQGFDNAPIFKYAIEHRLHRAVALMTLLGHDWSGQFTRAAWERDEGTVQFMLRSGMDYSGVITKLITDGSVPNNSGSKTFITLAFIHVERRNLKLPPTWEKEALFWFDRRGMSTAVSKLGQWAPYLSLSLREIARCSVATIDELLEQHVVPKDSLEELIRTGHLVQARRLVAAGVPTAPTMDKLPADVNPKARRYNVAAARLLVLAGADPQLLTRRVADPGAYQEYRQIRERVRRMKPSDVGISLALFPWEKRAGAAIFDELAMILDKPENVPEALAMLKALVELGRPRAAATIINCGLNAAEALKETVSVTEPDWTLADSLVRAANANTYPDEVNNRGQGDGFDRYDEFGRHAFQNKVLLELTLQDKWDVVRKFIPRLTDGSWAILECVLRQDAERMKRLHYAGADIIGAFIIAIKTKRYEAAARVMAYAPFSLDNARLRALHALTLPNDIALAEDVLMLRGIDLTLRLQDAVRLKDEKTAKHLLQQHPEAGITILEVLSRGASSPAESATLQFLLDAGLDPSPLVEELARDREDIANMTRLRNLDALGLMAARNALKQKIFKP
;
A
#
# COMPACT_ATOMS: atom_id res chain seq x y z
N MET A 1 -36.76 3.14 -42.16
CA MET A 1 -35.56 3.29 -43.02
C MET A 1 -35.70 4.49 -43.95
N ASP A 2 -36.81 4.64 -44.66
CA ASP A 2 -37.01 5.73 -45.65
C ASP A 2 -36.82 7.16 -45.10
N ILE A 3 -37.29 7.42 -43.87
CA ILE A 3 -37.09 8.72 -43.21
C ILE A 3 -35.63 8.94 -42.82
N VAL A 4 -34.92 7.89 -42.39
CA VAL A 4 -33.52 7.98 -41.98
C VAL A 4 -32.63 8.22 -43.19
N SER A 5 -32.83 7.48 -44.29
CA SER A 5 -32.12 7.72 -45.55
C SER A 5 -32.39 9.10 -46.12
N PHE A 6 -33.61 9.62 -45.98
CA PHE A 6 -33.95 10.99 -46.38
C PHE A 6 -33.26 12.03 -45.49
N LEU A 7 -33.31 11.88 -44.17
CA LEU A 7 -32.69 12.83 -43.23
C LEU A 7 -31.16 12.85 -43.30
N LEU A 8 -30.55 11.71 -43.64
CA LEU A 8 -29.10 11.53 -43.72
C LEU A 8 -28.53 11.70 -45.13
N ASP A 9 -29.35 12.03 -46.12
CA ASP A 9 -28.87 12.27 -47.48
C ASP A 9 -27.96 13.52 -47.52
N PRO A 10 -26.67 13.37 -47.91
CA PRO A 10 -25.74 14.49 -47.99
C PRO A 10 -26.19 15.59 -48.95
N VAL A 11 -27.10 15.30 -49.89
CA VAL A 11 -27.69 16.29 -50.81
C VAL A 11 -28.56 17.31 -50.08
N ASN A 12 -29.13 16.95 -48.92
CA ASN A 12 -30.08 17.80 -48.21
C ASN A 12 -29.43 18.94 -47.40
N GLY A 13 -28.10 19.08 -47.40
CA GLY A 13 -27.34 20.21 -46.84
C GLY A 13 -27.35 20.34 -45.30
N TRP A 14 -28.36 19.79 -44.61
CA TRP A 14 -28.48 19.75 -43.15
C TRP A 14 -28.00 18.43 -42.54
N ALA A 15 -27.76 17.39 -43.34
CA ALA A 15 -27.45 16.04 -42.87
C ALA A 15 -26.24 16.03 -41.93
N GLN A 16 -25.12 16.68 -42.31
CA GLN A 16 -23.92 16.78 -41.47
C GLN A 16 -24.15 17.48 -40.14
N ARG A 17 -25.00 18.51 -40.10
CA ARG A 17 -25.36 19.20 -38.85
C ARG A 17 -26.25 18.35 -37.97
N LEU A 18 -27.16 17.57 -38.57
CA LEU A 18 -28.09 16.70 -37.87
C LEU A 18 -27.38 15.48 -37.25
N VAL A 19 -26.49 14.84 -38.03
CA VAL A 19 -25.75 13.62 -37.64
C VAL A 19 -24.92 13.83 -36.37
N ASN A 20 -24.34 15.02 -36.22
CA ASN A 20 -23.48 15.39 -35.09
C ASN A 20 -24.18 16.31 -34.09
N HIS A 21 -25.48 16.56 -34.25
CA HIS A 21 -26.23 17.39 -33.31
C HIS A 21 -26.27 16.73 -31.94
N ARG A 22 -26.05 17.50 -30.87
CA ARG A 22 -26.12 16.99 -29.51
C ARG A 22 -27.47 17.33 -28.90
N ASP A 23 -28.11 16.36 -28.28
CA ASP A 23 -29.32 16.59 -27.50
C ASP A 23 -29.03 17.41 -26.22
N ILE A 24 -30.07 17.67 -25.42
CA ILE A 24 -29.97 18.42 -24.15
C ILE A 24 -29.01 17.74 -23.16
N ALA A 25 -28.80 16.43 -23.28
CA ALA A 25 -27.87 15.65 -22.48
C ALA A 25 -26.47 15.52 -23.12
N GLY A 26 -26.22 16.22 -24.24
CA GLY A 26 -24.94 16.20 -24.93
C GLY A 26 -24.72 14.98 -25.84
N ARG A 27 -25.74 14.16 -26.09
CA ARG A 27 -25.66 12.89 -26.84
C ARG A 27 -25.93 13.10 -28.33
N THR A 28 -25.12 12.48 -29.17
CA THR A 28 -25.34 12.46 -30.63
C THR A 28 -26.40 11.41 -31.02
N PRO A 29 -27.00 11.52 -32.21
CA PRO A 29 -27.83 10.47 -32.80
C PRO A 29 -27.15 9.09 -32.80
N LEU A 30 -25.84 9.04 -33.07
CA LEU A 30 -25.07 7.80 -33.02
C LEU A 30 -25.04 7.24 -31.60
N ARG A 31 -24.85 8.10 -30.59
CA ARG A 31 -24.85 7.70 -29.17
C ARG A 31 -26.20 7.14 -28.75
N CYS A 32 -27.28 7.77 -29.16
CA CYS A 32 -28.62 7.25 -28.94
C CYS A 32 -28.81 5.88 -29.61
N ALA A 33 -28.40 5.72 -30.88
CA ALA A 33 -28.53 4.45 -31.60
C ALA A 33 -27.77 3.29 -30.92
N VAL A 34 -26.57 3.55 -30.41
CA VAL A 34 -25.77 2.58 -29.65
C VAL A 34 -26.36 2.36 -28.24
N GLU A 35 -26.93 3.41 -27.63
CA GLU A 35 -27.52 3.37 -26.29
C GLU A 35 -28.96 2.82 -26.25
N THR A 36 -29.64 2.62 -27.39
CA THR A 36 -30.98 2.01 -27.44
C THR A 36 -31.15 1.09 -28.68
N PRO A 37 -30.38 0.00 -28.78
CA PRO A 37 -30.36 -0.83 -29.99
C PRO A 37 -31.70 -1.52 -30.29
N TRP A 38 -32.48 -1.82 -29.24
CA TRP A 38 -33.82 -2.43 -29.32
C TRP A 38 -34.89 -1.50 -29.89
N ALA A 39 -34.67 -0.18 -29.88
CA ALA A 39 -35.62 0.80 -30.38
C ALA A 39 -35.33 1.22 -31.83
N LEU A 40 -34.09 1.13 -32.28
CA LEU A 40 -33.62 1.82 -33.49
C LEU A 40 -32.94 0.92 -34.53
N GLY A 41 -32.62 -0.34 -34.19
CA GLY A 41 -32.05 -1.32 -35.11
C GLY A 41 -30.58 -1.05 -35.47
N PRO A 42 -29.79 -2.09 -35.81
CA PRO A 42 -28.36 -1.94 -36.07
C PRO A 42 -28.07 -1.25 -37.42
N GLU A 43 -29.02 -1.25 -38.37
CA GLU A 43 -28.87 -0.56 -39.66
C GLU A 43 -28.79 0.97 -39.54
N LEU A 44 -29.38 1.55 -38.49
CA LEU A 44 -29.25 2.99 -38.21
C LEU A 44 -27.81 3.38 -37.90
N VAL A 45 -27.06 2.50 -37.24
CA VAL A 45 -25.65 2.73 -36.92
C VAL A 45 -24.82 2.85 -38.21
N ASP A 46 -25.03 1.95 -39.16
CA ASP A 46 -24.34 1.99 -40.46
C ASP A 46 -24.71 3.25 -41.25
N ALA A 47 -25.99 3.63 -41.25
CA ALA A 47 -26.45 4.84 -41.93
C ALA A 47 -25.84 6.12 -41.33
N LEU A 48 -25.72 6.20 -40.01
CA LEU A 48 -25.12 7.34 -39.30
C LEU A 48 -23.60 7.40 -39.49
N LEU A 49 -22.92 6.26 -39.50
CA LEU A 49 -21.48 6.18 -39.78
C LEU A 49 -21.17 6.59 -41.22
N ASN A 50 -21.95 6.10 -42.19
CA ASN A 50 -21.83 6.48 -43.60
C ASN A 50 -22.12 7.98 -43.84
N ALA A 51 -22.97 8.59 -43.00
CA ALA A 51 -23.28 10.01 -43.06
C ALA A 51 -22.20 10.91 -42.40
N GLY A 52 -21.12 10.34 -41.85
CA GLY A 52 -19.98 11.08 -41.31
C GLY A 52 -20.14 11.50 -39.85
N ALA A 53 -20.66 10.63 -38.99
CA ALA A 53 -20.70 10.88 -37.56
C ALA A 53 -19.27 11.03 -36.96
N GLU A 54 -19.03 12.14 -36.26
CA GLU A 54 -17.74 12.54 -35.67
C GLU A 54 -17.61 12.19 -34.19
N ASP A 55 -18.51 11.35 -33.65
CA ASP A 55 -18.46 10.97 -32.25
C ASP A 55 -17.26 10.06 -31.96
N ASN A 56 -16.82 9.99 -30.70
CA ASN A 56 -15.68 9.15 -30.32
C ASN A 56 -16.05 7.67 -30.37
N LEU A 57 -15.90 7.05 -31.55
CA LEU A 57 -16.30 5.67 -31.84
C LEU A 57 -15.77 4.64 -30.84
N SER A 58 -14.60 4.90 -30.23
CA SER A 58 -14.03 4.02 -29.21
C SER A 58 -14.74 4.15 -27.85
N GLU A 59 -15.14 5.36 -27.45
CA GLU A 59 -16.03 5.56 -26.30
C GLU A 59 -17.39 4.89 -26.53
N MET A 60 -17.91 4.99 -27.75
CA MET A 60 -19.18 4.34 -28.12
C MET A 60 -19.08 2.82 -28.05
N LEU A 61 -17.98 2.26 -28.53
CA LEU A 61 -17.69 0.82 -28.42
C LEU A 61 -17.67 0.40 -26.94
N ALA A 62 -17.07 1.19 -26.04
CA ALA A 62 -17.06 0.92 -24.60
C ALA A 62 -18.47 0.86 -24.00
N HIS A 63 -19.36 1.77 -24.40
CA HIS A 63 -20.76 1.74 -23.98
C HIS A 63 -21.55 0.59 -24.59
N CYS A 64 -21.22 0.20 -25.83
CA CYS A 64 -21.89 -0.88 -26.56
C CYS A 64 -21.59 -2.25 -25.96
N VAL A 65 -20.32 -2.57 -25.71
CA VAL A 65 -19.89 -3.92 -25.30
C VAL A 65 -20.46 -4.36 -23.95
N MET A 66 -20.86 -3.41 -23.10
CA MET A 66 -21.42 -3.67 -21.77
C MET A 66 -22.92 -4.02 -21.77
N ARG A 67 -23.48 -4.35 -22.94
CA ARG A 67 -24.92 -4.60 -23.13
C ARG A 67 -25.15 -6.01 -23.67
N LYS A 68 -26.32 -6.54 -23.40
CA LYS A 68 -26.77 -7.78 -24.03
C LYS A 68 -26.80 -7.63 -25.56
N ASP A 69 -26.41 -8.69 -26.27
CA ASP A 69 -26.38 -8.75 -27.74
C ASP A 69 -25.51 -7.66 -28.40
N HIS A 70 -24.41 -7.27 -27.74
CA HIS A 70 -23.52 -6.21 -28.22
C HIS A 70 -22.75 -6.55 -29.50
N GLU A 71 -22.53 -7.84 -29.82
CA GLU A 71 -21.61 -8.26 -30.88
C GLU A 71 -21.87 -7.63 -32.26
N PRO A 72 -23.12 -7.58 -32.78
CA PRO A 72 -23.37 -7.09 -34.13
C PRO A 72 -23.01 -5.61 -34.29
N ILE A 73 -23.36 -4.79 -33.30
CA ILE A 73 -23.09 -3.35 -33.31
C ILE A 73 -21.60 -3.10 -33.02
N SER A 74 -21.02 -3.85 -32.10
CA SER A 74 -19.59 -3.73 -31.77
C SER A 74 -18.69 -4.04 -32.98
N LYS A 75 -19.00 -5.10 -33.74
CA LYS A 75 -18.28 -5.45 -34.98
C LYS A 75 -18.39 -4.33 -36.04
N ARG A 76 -19.55 -3.68 -36.16
CA ARG A 76 -19.76 -2.54 -37.08
C ARG A 76 -18.96 -1.31 -36.66
N LEU A 77 -18.94 -0.97 -35.37
CA LEU A 77 -18.12 0.12 -34.84
C LEU A 77 -16.63 -0.13 -35.07
N ILE A 78 -16.16 -1.36 -34.86
CA ILE A 78 -14.76 -1.74 -35.14
C ILE A 78 -14.44 -1.63 -36.63
N ALA A 79 -15.36 -2.09 -37.50
CA ALA A 79 -15.21 -1.91 -38.96
C ALA A 79 -15.17 -0.44 -39.38
N ALA A 80 -15.85 0.44 -38.63
CA ALA A 80 -15.80 1.89 -38.79
C ALA A 80 -14.61 2.57 -38.08
N ASN A 81 -13.57 1.80 -37.74
CA ASN A 81 -12.33 2.27 -37.14
C ASN A 81 -12.40 2.64 -35.63
N ALA A 82 -13.36 2.08 -34.89
CA ALA A 82 -13.31 2.10 -33.42
C ALA A 82 -12.16 1.21 -32.94
N HIS A 83 -11.29 1.74 -32.07
CA HIS A 83 -10.16 0.99 -31.54
C HIS A 83 -10.53 0.26 -30.25
N PRO A 84 -10.48 -1.09 -30.21
CA PRO A 84 -10.80 -1.88 -29.00
C PRO A 84 -9.97 -1.48 -27.78
N SER A 85 -8.68 -1.16 -27.97
CA SER A 85 -7.79 -0.68 -26.92
C SER A 85 -8.26 0.65 -26.31
N TYR A 86 -8.76 1.59 -27.10
CA TYR A 86 -9.22 2.87 -26.56
C TYR A 86 -10.56 2.71 -25.84
N ALA A 87 -11.45 1.87 -26.38
CA ALA A 87 -12.68 1.48 -25.70
C ALA A 87 -12.40 0.87 -24.33
N MET A 88 -11.36 0.06 -24.25
CA MET A 88 -10.92 -0.57 -23.01
C MET A 88 -10.40 0.42 -21.97
N ALA A 89 -9.65 1.44 -22.40
CA ALA A 89 -9.22 2.52 -21.50
C ALA A 89 -10.41 3.27 -20.88
N TRP A 90 -11.49 3.47 -21.66
CA TRP A 90 -12.74 4.06 -21.18
C TRP A 90 -13.44 3.17 -20.15
N LEU A 91 -13.52 1.86 -20.41
CA LEU A 91 -14.07 0.90 -19.47
C LEU A 91 -13.31 0.91 -18.15
N TYR A 92 -11.98 0.91 -18.19
CA TYR A 92 -11.13 0.99 -16.99
C TYR A 92 -11.31 2.29 -16.20
N ASN A 93 -11.79 3.36 -16.83
CA ASN A 93 -12.06 4.61 -16.13
C ASN A 93 -13.35 4.58 -15.29
N GLN A 94 -14.17 3.54 -15.40
CA GLN A 94 -15.41 3.37 -14.64
C GLN A 94 -15.37 2.05 -13.85
N PRO A 95 -16.10 1.92 -12.72
CA PRO A 95 -16.21 0.64 -12.03
C PRO A 95 -16.84 -0.43 -12.92
N ILE A 96 -16.09 -1.52 -13.19
CA ILE A 96 -16.51 -2.59 -14.10
C ILE A 96 -17.30 -3.66 -13.35
N HIS A 97 -16.91 -3.99 -12.12
CA HIS A 97 -17.52 -5.08 -11.35
C HIS A 97 -19.03 -4.95 -11.13
N CYS A 98 -19.57 -3.73 -11.08
CA CYS A 98 -21.01 -3.49 -10.95
C CYS A 98 -21.83 -3.78 -12.23
N ARG A 99 -21.19 -4.17 -13.34
CA ARG A 99 -21.87 -4.30 -14.64
C ARG A 99 -22.14 -5.76 -14.98
N GLU A 100 -23.41 -6.03 -15.29
CA GLU A 100 -23.92 -7.37 -15.58
C GLU A 100 -23.17 -8.10 -16.71
N HIS A 101 -22.74 -7.36 -17.75
CA HIS A 101 -22.06 -7.92 -18.93
C HIS A 101 -20.55 -7.68 -18.97
N ALA A 102 -19.92 -7.39 -17.83
CA ALA A 102 -18.49 -7.11 -17.77
C ALA A 102 -17.63 -8.24 -18.36
N HIS A 103 -17.90 -9.49 -17.99
CA HIS A 103 -17.10 -10.63 -18.45
C HIS A 103 -17.20 -10.86 -19.96
N GLU A 104 -18.40 -10.72 -20.52
CA GLU A 104 -18.69 -10.86 -21.95
C GLU A 104 -18.02 -9.76 -22.75
N ALA A 105 -18.17 -8.50 -22.32
CA ALA A 105 -17.54 -7.34 -22.93
C ALA A 105 -16.01 -7.47 -23.02
N MET A 106 -15.41 -7.92 -21.90
CA MET A 106 -13.97 -8.11 -21.75
C MET A 106 -13.44 -9.22 -22.66
N SER A 107 -14.13 -10.36 -22.67
CA SER A 107 -13.78 -11.50 -23.52
C SER A 107 -13.92 -11.14 -25.00
N PHE A 108 -14.97 -10.41 -25.36
CA PHE A 108 -15.17 -9.90 -26.71
C PHE A 108 -14.05 -8.96 -27.15
N LEU A 109 -13.76 -7.89 -26.39
CA LEU A 109 -12.69 -6.96 -26.76
C LEU A 109 -11.34 -7.67 -26.90
N ARG A 110 -11.04 -8.65 -26.04
CA ARG A 110 -9.80 -9.43 -26.12
C ARG A 110 -9.77 -10.29 -27.38
N SER A 111 -10.89 -10.89 -27.78
CA SER A 111 -10.99 -11.64 -29.05
C SER A 111 -10.70 -10.76 -30.28
N GLN A 112 -10.96 -9.46 -30.17
CA GLN A 112 -10.64 -8.46 -31.20
C GLN A 112 -9.19 -7.97 -31.14
N GLY A 113 -8.38 -8.53 -30.22
CA GLY A 113 -6.94 -8.30 -30.16
C GLY A 113 -6.54 -6.94 -29.61
N PHE A 114 -7.23 -6.41 -28.58
CA PHE A 114 -6.74 -5.20 -27.94
C PHE A 114 -5.34 -5.41 -27.34
N ASP A 115 -4.54 -4.35 -27.35
CA ASP A 115 -3.19 -4.32 -26.78
C ASP A 115 -3.18 -3.37 -25.57
N ASN A 116 -2.46 -3.76 -24.53
CA ASN A 116 -2.35 -3.02 -23.30
C ASN A 116 -1.45 -1.78 -23.41
N ALA A 117 -0.47 -1.78 -24.32
CA ALA A 117 0.36 -0.60 -24.59
C ALA A 117 -0.46 0.63 -25.04
N PRO A 118 -1.31 0.54 -26.08
CA PRO A 118 -2.15 1.67 -26.50
C PRO A 118 -3.22 2.05 -25.46
N ILE A 119 -3.72 1.10 -24.65
CA ILE A 119 -4.64 1.42 -23.53
C ILE A 119 -3.99 2.43 -22.58
N PHE A 120 -2.76 2.14 -22.12
CA PHE A 120 -2.10 2.97 -21.12
C PHE A 120 -1.72 4.35 -21.66
N LYS A 121 -1.22 4.40 -22.92
CA LYS A 121 -0.90 5.66 -23.59
C LYS A 121 -2.15 6.54 -23.76
N TYR A 122 -3.25 5.96 -24.24
CA TYR A 122 -4.52 6.69 -24.41
C TYR A 122 -5.06 7.22 -23.07
N ALA A 123 -4.97 6.42 -22.00
CA ALA A 123 -5.41 6.82 -20.67
C ALA A 123 -4.62 8.03 -20.13
N ILE A 124 -3.33 8.13 -20.43
CA ILE A 124 -2.51 9.29 -20.05
C ILE A 124 -2.92 10.53 -20.88
N GLU A 125 -3.00 10.39 -22.21
CA GLU A 125 -3.37 11.48 -23.13
C GLU A 125 -4.74 12.09 -22.79
N HIS A 126 -5.71 11.25 -22.44
CA HIS A 126 -7.08 11.67 -22.11
C HIS A 126 -7.29 11.91 -20.61
N ARG A 127 -6.23 11.89 -19.80
CA ARG A 127 -6.25 12.18 -18.36
C ARG A 127 -7.23 11.29 -17.56
N LEU A 128 -7.28 10.01 -17.88
CA LEU A 128 -8.15 9.02 -17.24
C LEU A 128 -7.48 8.45 -15.97
N HIS A 129 -7.58 9.19 -14.86
CA HIS A 129 -6.90 8.86 -13.58
C HIS A 129 -7.15 7.41 -13.12
N ARG A 130 -8.40 6.95 -13.17
CA ARG A 130 -8.76 5.62 -12.69
C ARG A 130 -8.23 4.53 -13.61
N ALA A 131 -8.28 4.75 -14.92
CA ALA A 131 -7.72 3.80 -15.89
C ALA A 131 -6.21 3.63 -15.69
N VAL A 132 -5.47 4.72 -15.45
CA VAL A 132 -4.02 4.66 -15.15
C VAL A 132 -3.75 3.88 -13.87
N ALA A 133 -4.53 4.11 -12.80
CA ALA A 133 -4.42 3.35 -11.55
C ALA A 133 -4.67 1.85 -11.76
N LEU A 134 -5.77 1.49 -12.43
CA LEU A 134 -6.14 0.10 -12.72
C LEU A 134 -5.08 -0.59 -13.60
N MET A 135 -4.62 0.06 -14.67
CA MET A 135 -3.55 -0.46 -15.53
C MET A 135 -2.26 -0.71 -14.76
N THR A 136 -1.92 0.19 -13.83
CA THR A 136 -0.73 0.01 -12.98
C THR A 136 -0.89 -1.21 -12.05
N LEU A 137 -2.08 -1.43 -11.49
CA LEU A 137 -2.39 -2.63 -10.71
C LEU A 137 -2.37 -3.91 -11.54
N LEU A 138 -2.67 -3.84 -12.84
CA LEU A 138 -2.51 -4.95 -13.78
C LEU A 138 -1.05 -5.22 -14.17
N GLY A 139 -0.10 -4.39 -13.71
CA GLY A 139 1.34 -4.59 -13.88
C GLY A 139 2.00 -3.69 -14.92
N HIS A 140 1.32 -2.64 -15.41
CA HIS A 140 1.93 -1.67 -16.32
C HIS A 140 2.96 -0.78 -15.61
N ASP A 141 4.05 -0.49 -16.32
CA ASP A 141 5.16 0.33 -15.81
C ASP A 141 4.82 1.82 -15.80
N TRP A 142 4.12 2.23 -14.74
CA TRP A 142 3.82 3.62 -14.47
C TRP A 142 5.09 4.41 -14.13
N SER A 143 6.01 3.81 -13.38
CA SER A 143 7.26 4.42 -12.92
C SER A 143 8.15 4.83 -14.09
N GLY A 144 8.25 3.98 -15.11
CA GLY A 144 8.98 4.25 -16.35
C GLY A 144 8.33 5.36 -17.17
N GLN A 145 7.00 5.35 -17.34
CA GLN A 145 6.31 6.43 -18.05
C GLN A 145 6.41 7.78 -17.34
N PHE A 146 6.31 7.80 -16.00
CA PHE A 146 6.50 9.02 -15.22
C PHE A 146 7.92 9.56 -15.35
N THR A 147 8.92 8.67 -15.28
CA THR A 147 10.33 9.05 -15.48
C THR A 147 10.57 9.61 -16.88
N ARG A 148 9.97 8.99 -17.90
CA ARG A 148 10.06 9.44 -19.29
C ARG A 148 9.40 10.80 -19.49
N ALA A 149 8.18 11.00 -19.00
CA ALA A 149 7.49 12.29 -19.10
C ALA A 149 8.28 13.41 -18.42
N ALA A 150 8.86 13.14 -17.25
CA ALA A 150 9.73 14.09 -16.56
C ALA A 150 11.05 14.36 -17.29
N TRP A 151 11.59 13.38 -18.02
CA TRP A 151 12.76 13.56 -18.89
C TRP A 151 12.41 14.40 -20.14
N GLU A 152 11.29 14.12 -20.78
CA GLU A 152 10.80 14.87 -21.95
C GLU A 152 10.26 16.27 -21.59
N ARG A 153 10.15 16.58 -20.29
CA ARG A 153 9.62 17.84 -19.72
C ARG A 153 8.17 18.11 -20.12
N ASP A 154 7.36 17.06 -20.22
CA ASP A 154 5.92 17.18 -20.41
C ASP A 154 5.25 17.57 -19.08
N GLU A 155 5.07 18.87 -18.90
CA GLU A 155 4.41 19.46 -17.73
C GLU A 155 3.00 18.87 -17.52
N GLY A 156 2.23 18.74 -18.61
CA GLY A 156 0.84 18.30 -18.54
C GLY A 156 0.72 16.87 -18.01
N THR A 157 1.56 15.97 -18.51
CA THR A 157 1.59 14.56 -18.09
C THR A 157 2.15 14.41 -16.68
N VAL A 158 3.23 15.12 -16.32
CA VAL A 158 3.81 15.06 -14.97
C VAL A 158 2.82 15.58 -13.93
N GLN A 159 2.17 16.72 -14.17
CA GLN A 159 1.16 17.25 -13.25
C GLN A 159 -0.04 16.31 -13.10
N PHE A 160 -0.50 15.70 -14.19
CA PHE A 160 -1.57 14.71 -14.17
C PHE A 160 -1.20 13.47 -13.33
N MET A 161 0.00 12.94 -13.52
CA MET A 161 0.49 11.78 -12.77
C MET A 161 0.69 12.11 -11.27
N LEU A 162 1.23 13.29 -10.95
CA LEU A 162 1.36 13.75 -9.57
C LEU A 162 0.00 13.92 -8.88
N ARG A 163 -1.00 14.46 -9.57
CA ARG A 163 -2.39 14.60 -9.05
C ARG A 163 -3.07 13.26 -8.79
N SER A 164 -2.66 12.20 -9.48
CA SER A 164 -3.16 10.84 -9.22
C SER A 164 -2.76 10.36 -7.82
N GLY A 165 -1.71 10.93 -7.23
CA GLY A 165 -1.25 10.64 -5.87
C GLY A 165 -0.62 9.26 -5.72
N MET A 166 -0.19 8.65 -6.82
CA MET A 166 0.48 7.36 -6.86
C MET A 166 1.93 7.47 -6.36
N ASP A 167 2.44 6.38 -5.81
CA ASP A 167 3.79 6.30 -5.22
C ASP A 167 4.91 6.47 -6.27
N TYR A 168 5.59 7.62 -6.27
CA TYR A 168 6.81 7.87 -7.06
C TYR A 168 8.12 7.74 -6.27
N SER A 169 8.10 7.24 -5.02
CA SER A 169 9.32 7.02 -4.24
C SER A 169 10.28 6.06 -4.96
N GLY A 170 9.74 5.02 -5.61
CA GLY A 170 10.51 4.11 -6.45
C GLY A 170 11.25 4.81 -7.61
N VAL A 171 10.63 5.82 -8.23
CA VAL A 171 11.24 6.63 -9.30
C VAL A 171 12.40 7.46 -8.74
N ILE A 172 12.19 8.12 -7.60
CA ILE A 172 13.24 8.88 -6.92
C ILE A 172 14.42 7.97 -6.57
N THR A 173 14.16 6.82 -5.95
CA THR A 173 15.21 5.89 -5.53
C THR A 173 16.05 5.42 -6.71
N LYS A 174 15.41 4.96 -7.79
CA LYS A 174 16.10 4.54 -9.03
C LYS A 174 16.94 5.66 -9.63
N LEU A 175 16.36 6.86 -9.81
CA LEU A 175 17.08 7.99 -10.40
C LEU A 175 18.33 8.37 -9.60
N ILE A 176 18.26 8.35 -8.27
CA ILE A 176 19.40 8.69 -7.41
C ILE A 176 20.45 7.57 -7.38
N THR A 177 20.03 6.30 -7.36
CA THR A 177 20.96 5.15 -7.32
C THR A 177 21.63 4.88 -8.67
N ASP A 178 20.90 5.02 -9.77
CA ASP A 178 21.40 4.78 -11.13
C ASP A 178 22.31 5.94 -11.59
N GLY A 179 22.25 7.09 -10.91
CA GLY A 179 23.13 8.23 -11.11
C GLY A 179 24.55 8.01 -10.58
N SER A 180 25.32 7.13 -11.24
CA SER A 180 26.75 6.88 -11.00
C SER A 180 27.70 7.79 -11.79
N VAL A 181 27.27 8.97 -12.25
CA VAL A 181 28.07 9.93 -13.05
C VAL A 181 27.95 11.34 -12.43
N PRO A 182 29.02 12.17 -12.39
CA PRO A 182 29.30 13.13 -11.32
C PRO A 182 28.33 14.32 -11.22
N ASN A 183 28.45 15.04 -10.09
CA ASN A 183 27.78 16.27 -9.63
C ASN A 183 27.76 17.46 -10.61
N ASN A 184 27.44 17.24 -11.88
CA ASN A 184 27.22 18.32 -12.83
C ASN A 184 25.72 18.61 -12.91
N SER A 185 25.35 19.87 -12.65
CA SER A 185 24.01 20.44 -12.79
C SER A 185 23.37 20.26 -14.18
N GLY A 186 24.11 19.71 -15.15
CA GLY A 186 23.65 19.34 -16.50
C GLY A 186 23.33 17.85 -16.70
N SER A 187 23.45 16.99 -15.68
CA SER A 187 23.06 15.58 -15.81
C SER A 187 21.55 15.45 -16.05
N LYS A 188 21.15 14.61 -17.02
CA LYS A 188 19.74 14.36 -17.35
C LYS A 188 18.93 13.95 -16.12
N THR A 189 19.52 13.11 -15.25
CA THR A 189 18.92 12.67 -13.99
C THR A 189 18.62 13.83 -13.04
N PHE A 190 19.56 14.79 -12.91
CA PHE A 190 19.37 15.96 -12.05
C PHE A 190 18.24 16.84 -12.56
N ILE A 191 18.20 17.07 -13.89
CA ILE A 191 17.15 17.85 -14.54
C ILE A 191 15.77 17.20 -14.33
N THR A 192 15.66 15.88 -14.47
CA THR A 192 14.41 15.13 -14.24
C THR A 192 13.92 15.26 -12.81
N LEU A 193 14.80 15.08 -11.81
CA LEU A 193 14.43 15.21 -10.39
C LEU A 193 14.03 16.65 -10.04
N ALA A 194 14.77 17.64 -10.54
CA ALA A 194 14.45 19.05 -10.34
C ALA A 194 13.08 19.40 -10.95
N PHE A 195 12.77 18.88 -12.13
CA PHE A 195 11.49 19.09 -12.79
C PHE A 195 10.33 18.50 -11.97
N ILE A 196 10.45 17.25 -11.50
CA ILE A 196 9.45 16.62 -10.62
C ILE A 196 9.23 17.46 -9.36
N HIS A 197 10.31 17.94 -8.73
CA HIS A 197 10.23 18.75 -7.52
C HIS A 197 9.49 20.08 -7.74
N VAL A 198 9.81 20.78 -8.84
CA VAL A 198 9.17 22.05 -9.21
C VAL A 198 7.68 21.84 -9.47
N GLU A 199 7.30 20.83 -10.25
CA GLU A 199 5.90 20.56 -10.55
C GLU A 199 5.09 20.17 -9.32
N ARG A 200 5.65 19.34 -8.45
CA ARG A 200 5.02 19.04 -7.15
C ARG A 200 4.80 20.31 -6.32
N ARG A 201 5.77 21.24 -6.30
CA ARG A 201 5.65 22.51 -5.58
C ARG A 201 4.58 23.42 -6.20
N ASN A 202 4.51 23.49 -7.53
CA ASN A 202 3.49 24.23 -8.27
C ASN A 202 2.08 23.73 -7.90
N LEU A 203 1.94 22.42 -7.72
CA LEU A 203 0.70 21.77 -7.27
C LEU A 203 0.45 21.83 -5.75
N LYS A 204 1.39 22.38 -4.96
CA LYS A 204 1.32 22.44 -3.48
C LYS A 204 1.11 21.08 -2.79
N LEU A 205 1.60 20.00 -3.40
CA LEU A 205 1.48 18.65 -2.83
C LEU A 205 2.51 18.44 -1.71
N PRO A 206 2.20 17.72 -0.61
CA PRO A 206 3.17 17.44 0.45
C PRO A 206 4.31 16.52 -0.03
N PRO A 207 5.55 16.65 0.50
CA PRO A 207 6.72 15.88 0.06
C PRO A 207 6.72 14.45 0.66
N THR A 208 5.62 13.73 0.49
CA THR A 208 5.39 12.42 1.12
C THR A 208 6.35 11.37 0.59
N TRP A 209 6.50 11.31 -0.75
CA TRP A 209 7.27 10.25 -1.40
C TRP A 209 8.78 10.50 -1.36
N GLU A 210 9.18 11.75 -1.19
CA GLU A 210 10.56 12.15 -0.93
C GLU A 210 11.01 11.72 0.46
N LYS A 211 10.15 11.89 1.49
CA LYS A 211 10.39 11.33 2.83
C LYS A 211 10.50 9.81 2.80
N GLU A 212 9.67 9.16 2.00
CA GLU A 212 9.73 7.71 1.80
C GLU A 212 11.05 7.25 1.17
N ALA A 213 11.52 7.97 0.15
CA ALA A 213 12.82 7.72 -0.45
C ALA A 213 13.96 7.93 0.55
N LEU A 214 13.89 8.98 1.39
CA LEU A 214 14.85 9.23 2.48
C LEU A 214 14.98 8.02 3.41
N PHE A 215 13.85 7.53 3.95
CA PHE A 215 13.87 6.38 4.86
C PHE A 215 14.36 5.10 4.18
N TRP A 216 14.11 4.96 2.87
CA TRP A 216 14.63 3.84 2.11
C TRP A 216 16.16 3.88 1.97
N PHE A 217 16.75 5.05 1.70
CA PHE A 217 18.20 5.22 1.63
C PHE A 217 18.87 5.02 2.98
N ASP A 218 18.29 5.59 4.04
CA ASP A 218 18.78 5.46 5.41
C ASP A 218 18.87 3.99 5.85
N ARG A 219 17.81 3.21 5.64
CA ARG A 219 17.79 1.77 5.94
C ARG A 219 18.85 0.95 5.19
N ARG A 220 19.38 1.48 4.09
CA ARG A 220 20.46 0.85 3.29
C ARG A 220 21.83 1.45 3.59
N GLY A 221 21.93 2.42 4.50
CA GLY A 221 23.19 3.12 4.79
C GLY A 221 23.72 3.92 3.60
N MET A 222 22.85 4.36 2.69
CA MET A 222 23.23 5.07 1.46
C MET A 222 23.35 6.57 1.71
N SER A 223 24.35 6.97 2.48
CA SER A 223 24.54 8.37 2.93
C SER A 223 24.73 9.34 1.73
N THR A 224 25.49 8.93 0.71
CA THR A 224 25.63 9.72 -0.53
C THR A 224 24.30 9.97 -1.26
N ALA A 225 23.36 9.03 -1.19
CA ALA A 225 22.02 9.18 -1.79
C ALA A 225 21.14 10.13 -0.97
N VAL A 226 21.29 10.15 0.36
CA VAL A 226 20.65 11.10 1.27
C VAL A 226 21.17 12.52 1.02
N SER A 227 22.48 12.70 0.85
CA SER A 227 23.06 13.99 0.49
C SER A 227 22.54 14.50 -0.85
N LYS A 228 22.51 13.62 -1.87
CA LYS A 228 21.88 13.93 -3.17
C LYS A 228 20.40 14.30 -3.02
N LEU A 229 19.64 13.55 -2.22
CA LEU A 229 18.22 13.82 -1.94
C LEU A 229 18.00 15.24 -1.40
N GLY A 230 18.81 15.65 -0.43
CA GLY A 230 18.74 16.97 0.17
C GLY A 230 19.10 18.12 -0.77
N GLN A 231 20.04 17.91 -1.70
CA GLN A 231 20.43 18.93 -2.67
C GLN A 231 19.27 19.37 -3.58
N TRP A 232 18.35 18.46 -3.92
CA TRP A 232 17.19 18.79 -4.76
C TRP A 232 15.88 18.98 -3.99
N ALA A 233 15.78 18.46 -2.76
CA ALA A 233 14.65 18.70 -1.86
C ALA A 233 15.07 19.44 -0.56
N PRO A 234 15.56 20.69 -0.63
CA PRO A 234 16.10 21.41 0.54
C PRO A 234 15.05 21.79 1.61
N TYR A 235 13.75 21.58 1.36
CA TYR A 235 12.65 21.96 2.25
C TYR A 235 11.87 20.77 2.81
N LEU A 236 12.54 19.64 2.96
CA LEU A 236 11.91 18.40 3.43
C LEU A 236 11.66 18.49 4.94
N SER A 237 10.60 19.18 5.39
CA SER A 237 10.34 19.32 6.83
C SER A 237 10.04 17.97 7.48
N LEU A 238 10.95 17.53 8.36
CA LEU A 238 10.81 16.29 9.11
C LEU A 238 10.24 16.53 10.50
N SER A 239 9.33 15.65 10.93
CA SER A 239 8.84 15.59 12.30
C SER A 239 9.86 14.91 13.23
N LEU A 240 9.75 15.09 14.55
CA LEU A 240 10.60 14.41 15.54
C LEU A 240 10.43 12.90 15.46
N ARG A 241 9.20 12.42 15.22
CA ARG A 241 8.93 11.00 14.99
C ARG A 241 9.62 10.47 13.74
N GLU A 242 9.71 11.29 12.68
CA GLU A 242 10.40 10.95 11.45
C GLU A 242 11.92 10.93 11.65
N ILE A 243 12.48 11.92 12.34
CA ILE A 243 13.91 11.98 12.70
C ILE A 243 14.30 10.80 13.57
N ALA A 244 13.45 10.38 14.50
CA ALA A 244 13.67 9.22 15.34
C ALA A 244 13.80 7.90 14.54
N ARG A 245 13.44 7.89 13.25
CA ARG A 245 13.61 6.73 12.37
C ARG A 245 14.99 6.71 11.71
N CYS A 246 15.60 7.86 11.49
CA CYS A 246 16.84 8.02 10.73
C CYS A 246 18.07 7.56 11.53
N SER A 247 19.03 6.90 10.89
CA SER A 247 20.34 6.58 11.46
C SER A 247 21.11 7.85 11.87
N VAL A 248 22.12 7.69 12.74
CA VAL A 248 22.98 8.81 13.18
C VAL A 248 23.67 9.47 11.99
N ALA A 249 24.15 8.68 11.03
CA ALA A 249 24.80 9.18 9.81
C ALA A 249 23.84 10.01 8.95
N THR A 250 22.59 9.56 8.79
CA THR A 250 21.58 10.32 8.04
C THR A 250 21.17 11.59 8.78
N ILE A 251 21.11 11.58 10.11
CA ILE A 251 20.83 12.80 10.88
C ILE A 251 21.96 13.83 10.68
N ASP A 252 23.21 13.41 10.67
CA ASP A 252 24.38 14.27 10.42
C ASP A 252 24.27 14.97 9.05
N GLU A 253 24.00 14.20 7.99
CA GLU A 253 23.79 14.76 6.64
C GLU A 253 22.57 15.70 6.56
N LEU A 254 21.50 15.41 7.29
CA LEU A 254 20.31 16.28 7.35
C LEU A 254 20.57 17.57 8.14
N LEU A 255 21.53 17.57 9.06
CA LEU A 255 21.95 18.78 9.80
C LEU A 255 22.71 19.75 8.91
N GLU A 256 23.61 19.24 8.06
CA GLU A 256 24.30 20.05 7.03
C GLU A 256 23.32 20.74 6.09
N GLN A 257 22.16 20.12 5.84
CA GLN A 257 21.10 20.63 4.97
C GLN A 257 20.07 21.52 5.68
N HIS A 258 20.24 21.77 6.99
CA HIS A 258 19.31 22.54 7.82
C HIS A 258 17.86 22.02 7.82
N VAL A 259 17.68 20.70 7.64
CA VAL A 259 16.36 20.05 7.60
C VAL A 259 15.83 19.72 9.00
N VAL A 260 16.71 19.49 9.97
CA VAL A 260 16.34 19.20 11.36
C VAL A 260 15.77 20.46 12.04
N PRO A 261 14.57 20.42 12.65
CA PRO A 261 14.00 21.57 13.34
C PRO A 261 14.93 22.08 14.46
N LYS A 262 15.12 23.40 14.54
CA LYS A 262 16.11 24.04 15.43
C LYS A 262 15.88 23.76 16.92
N ASP A 263 14.63 23.50 17.32
CA ASP A 263 14.25 23.27 18.72
C ASP A 263 14.05 21.77 19.05
N SER A 264 14.39 20.87 18.13
CA SER A 264 14.19 19.41 18.28
C SER A 264 14.84 18.82 19.53
N LEU A 265 16.08 19.22 19.80
CA LEU A 265 16.84 18.73 20.96
C LEU A 265 16.24 19.22 22.28
N GLU A 266 15.77 20.47 22.31
CA GLU A 266 15.12 21.06 23.48
C GLU A 266 13.81 20.34 23.82
N GLU A 267 13.01 20.05 22.80
CA GLU A 267 11.71 19.42 22.94
C GLU A 267 11.81 17.94 23.40
N LEU A 268 12.74 17.17 22.81
CA LEU A 268 12.97 15.76 23.18
C LEU A 268 13.46 15.60 24.63
N ILE A 269 14.30 16.53 25.09
CA ILE A 269 14.91 16.44 26.42
C ILE A 269 13.91 16.87 27.50
N ARG A 270 13.07 17.89 27.24
CA ARG A 270 11.98 18.27 28.15
C ARG A 270 10.94 17.15 28.33
N THR A 271 10.82 16.26 27.35
CA THR A 271 9.85 15.17 27.34
C THR A 271 10.44 13.80 27.68
N GLY A 272 11.76 13.73 27.95
CA GLY A 272 12.41 12.52 28.46
C GLY A 272 12.78 11.48 27.39
N HIS A 273 12.80 11.84 26.10
CA HIS A 273 13.24 10.94 25.02
C HIS A 273 14.76 10.89 24.90
N LEU A 274 15.42 10.37 25.94
CA LEU A 274 16.89 10.32 26.04
C LEU A 274 17.55 9.55 24.89
N VAL A 275 17.00 8.41 24.47
CA VAL A 275 17.56 7.61 23.36
C VAL A 275 17.65 8.42 22.06
N GLN A 276 16.63 9.22 21.75
CA GLN A 276 16.65 10.06 20.55
C GLN A 276 17.54 11.29 20.73
N ALA A 277 17.56 11.88 21.92
CA ALA A 277 18.50 12.96 22.24
C ALA A 277 19.96 12.49 22.11
N ARG A 278 20.30 11.29 22.59
CA ARG A 278 21.62 10.65 22.42
C ARG A 278 22.00 10.55 20.94
N ARG A 279 21.06 10.17 20.08
CA ARG A 279 21.29 10.06 18.62
C ARG A 279 21.50 11.43 17.96
N LEU A 280 20.74 12.45 18.34
CA LEU A 280 20.96 13.82 17.85
C LEU A 280 22.32 14.38 18.28
N VAL A 281 22.70 14.18 19.53
CA VAL A 281 24.02 14.62 20.05
C VAL A 281 25.15 13.87 19.34
N ALA A 282 25.01 12.55 19.15
CA ALA A 282 25.97 11.74 18.41
C ALA A 282 26.09 12.15 16.93
N ALA A 283 25.00 12.66 16.34
CA ALA A 283 24.98 13.19 14.97
C ALA A 283 25.53 14.62 14.85
N GLY A 284 26.01 15.23 15.93
CA GLY A 284 26.66 16.55 15.88
C GLY A 284 25.75 17.76 16.13
N VAL A 285 24.50 17.58 16.61
CA VAL A 285 23.65 18.72 17.00
C VAL A 285 24.34 19.53 18.12
N PRO A 286 24.49 20.86 17.97
CA PRO A 286 25.15 21.67 18.98
C PRO A 286 24.31 21.70 20.27
N THR A 287 24.91 21.28 21.38
CA THR A 287 24.27 21.19 22.69
C THR A 287 24.34 22.50 23.49
N ALA A 288 25.31 23.36 23.18
CA ALA A 288 25.53 24.63 23.87
C ALA A 288 24.35 25.62 23.76
N PRO A 289 23.72 25.84 22.59
CA PRO A 289 22.58 26.75 22.47
C PRO A 289 21.37 26.30 23.31
N THR A 290 21.10 24.99 23.35
CA THR A 290 20.02 24.43 24.18
C THR A 290 20.34 24.58 25.67
N MET A 291 21.60 24.38 26.06
CA MET A 291 22.05 24.63 27.44
C MET A 291 21.95 26.10 27.86
N ASP A 292 22.07 27.05 26.93
CA ASP A 292 21.92 28.48 27.20
C ASP A 292 20.45 28.91 27.31
N LYS A 293 19.55 28.25 26.56
CA LYS A 293 18.11 28.54 26.55
C LYS A 293 17.36 28.00 27.78
N LEU A 294 17.68 26.78 28.22
CA LEU A 294 17.00 26.13 29.37
C LEU A 294 16.99 26.97 30.67
N PRO A 295 18.07 27.68 31.07
CA PRO A 295 18.12 28.49 32.28
C PRO A 295 17.48 29.88 32.13
N ALA A 296 17.34 30.39 30.90
CA ALA A 296 16.81 31.73 30.62
C ALA A 296 15.28 31.84 30.74
N ASP A 297 14.60 30.71 30.97
CA ASP A 297 13.16 30.61 31.09
C ASP A 297 12.67 31.14 32.46
N VAL A 298 11.95 32.26 32.45
CA VAL A 298 11.66 33.09 33.65
C VAL A 298 10.68 32.41 34.63
N ASN A 299 10.02 31.32 34.23
CA ASN A 299 9.00 30.67 35.04
C ASN A 299 9.61 29.78 36.15
N PRO A 300 9.38 30.05 37.45
CA PRO A 300 9.96 29.29 38.56
C PRO A 300 9.49 27.83 38.62
N LYS A 301 8.31 27.50 38.07
CA LYS A 301 7.88 26.11 37.91
C LYS A 301 8.64 25.42 36.78
N ALA A 302 9.00 26.13 35.71
CA ALA A 302 9.80 25.60 34.59
C ALA A 302 11.26 25.36 34.99
N ARG A 303 11.82 26.17 35.90
CA ARG A 303 13.22 26.08 36.35
C ARG A 303 13.62 24.68 36.85
N ARG A 304 12.81 24.02 37.68
CA ARG A 304 13.08 22.65 38.15
C ARG A 304 13.10 21.61 37.03
N TYR A 305 12.25 21.77 36.01
CA TYR A 305 12.20 20.88 34.85
C TYR A 305 13.35 21.14 33.87
N ASN A 306 13.75 22.41 33.72
CA ASN A 306 14.86 22.80 32.87
C ASN A 306 16.21 22.33 33.43
N VAL A 307 16.37 22.27 34.75
CA VAL A 307 17.57 21.68 35.39
C VAL A 307 17.66 20.17 35.12
N ALA A 308 16.55 19.45 35.23
CA ALA A 308 16.53 18.03 34.90
C ALA A 308 16.72 17.76 33.39
N ALA A 309 16.13 18.58 32.53
CA ALA A 309 16.41 18.56 31.10
C ALA A 309 17.91 18.77 30.82
N ALA A 310 18.55 19.73 31.47
CA ALA A 310 19.99 19.95 31.34
C ALA A 310 20.83 18.73 31.79
N ARG A 311 20.38 17.99 32.82
CA ARG A 311 21.02 16.73 33.25
C ARG A 311 20.82 15.60 32.26
N LEU A 312 19.62 15.44 31.71
CA LEU A 312 19.35 14.50 30.62
C LEU A 312 20.20 14.82 29.39
N LEU A 313 20.45 16.11 29.09
CA LEU A 313 21.34 16.50 27.99
C LEU A 313 22.79 16.06 28.23
N VAL A 314 23.26 16.11 29.48
CA VAL A 314 24.57 15.54 29.85
C VAL A 314 24.58 14.02 29.73
N LEU A 315 23.51 13.34 30.13
CA LEU A 315 23.34 11.89 29.89
C LEU A 315 23.21 11.55 28.40
N ALA A 316 22.84 12.52 27.56
CA ALA A 316 22.80 12.39 26.11
C ALA A 316 24.18 12.53 25.43
N GLY A 317 25.21 12.96 26.17
CA GLY A 317 26.57 13.12 25.67
C GLY A 317 27.08 14.56 25.61
N ALA A 318 26.34 15.55 26.13
CA ALA A 318 26.84 16.93 26.22
C ALA A 318 27.95 17.07 27.26
N ASP A 319 28.84 18.06 27.08
CA ASP A 319 29.93 18.33 28.00
C ASP A 319 29.39 18.67 29.40
N PRO A 320 29.70 17.87 30.45
CA PRO A 320 29.23 18.11 31.80
C PRO A 320 29.73 19.43 32.39
N GLN A 321 30.81 20.02 31.87
CA GLN A 321 31.30 21.33 32.32
C GLN A 321 30.35 22.48 31.95
N LEU A 322 29.45 22.27 30.99
CA LEU A 322 28.42 23.23 30.60
C LEU A 322 27.38 23.43 31.71
N LEU A 323 27.11 22.42 32.55
CA LEU A 323 26.26 22.55 33.74
C LEU A 323 26.82 23.56 34.75
N THR A 324 28.15 23.56 34.94
CA THR A 324 28.83 24.46 35.88
C THR A 324 29.06 25.87 35.35
N ARG A 325 29.29 26.02 34.04
CA ARG A 325 29.65 27.32 33.44
C ARG A 325 28.44 28.14 32.98
N ARG A 326 27.31 27.50 32.65
CA ARG A 326 26.22 28.14 31.91
C ARG A 326 24.83 28.02 32.51
N VAL A 327 24.59 27.07 33.43
CA VAL A 327 23.34 27.03 34.20
C VAL A 327 23.51 27.95 35.42
N ALA A 328 22.62 28.94 35.58
CA ALA A 328 22.64 29.93 36.68
C ALA A 328 22.35 29.32 38.09
N ASP A 329 22.58 28.02 38.27
CA ASP A 329 22.37 27.29 39.53
C ASP A 329 23.63 26.44 39.86
N PRO A 330 24.48 26.91 40.79
CA PRO A 330 25.67 26.18 41.24
C PRO A 330 25.35 24.79 41.84
N GLY A 331 24.09 24.56 42.27
CA GLY A 331 23.63 23.31 42.87
C GLY A 331 23.33 22.21 41.85
N ALA A 332 23.04 22.54 40.58
CA ALA A 332 22.59 21.57 39.57
C ALA A 332 23.64 20.47 39.29
N TYR A 333 24.92 20.84 39.26
CA TYR A 333 26.02 19.88 39.07
C TYR A 333 26.27 19.03 40.33
N GLN A 334 26.09 19.59 41.52
CA GLN A 334 26.17 18.85 42.78
C GLN A 334 25.01 17.87 42.92
N GLU A 335 23.79 18.26 42.59
CA GLU A 335 22.63 17.37 42.53
C GLU A 335 22.84 16.23 41.54
N TYR A 336 23.38 16.50 40.34
CA TYR A 336 23.71 15.46 39.37
C TYR A 336 24.70 14.43 39.95
N ARG A 337 25.74 14.88 40.66
CA ARG A 337 26.69 13.97 41.34
C ARG A 337 26.02 13.15 42.45
N GLN A 338 25.19 13.78 43.28
CA GLN A 338 24.48 13.10 44.36
C GLN A 338 23.49 12.05 43.83
N ILE A 339 22.75 12.36 42.76
CA ILE A 339 21.87 11.40 42.08
C ILE A 339 22.69 10.23 41.54
N ARG A 340 23.81 10.51 40.89
CA ARG A 340 24.72 9.46 40.36
C ARG A 340 25.25 8.54 41.46
N GLU A 341 25.59 9.08 42.63
CA GLU A 341 26.02 8.29 43.79
C GLU A 341 24.88 7.46 44.39
N ARG A 342 23.66 8.03 44.45
CA ARG A 342 22.47 7.33 44.94
C ARG A 342 22.06 6.17 44.01
N VAL A 343 22.06 6.39 42.70
CA VAL A 343 21.73 5.39 41.67
C VAL A 343 22.65 4.17 41.72
N ARG A 344 23.91 4.33 42.17
CA ARG A 344 24.82 3.18 42.31
C ARG A 344 24.27 2.07 43.22
N ARG A 345 23.36 2.40 44.13
CA ARG A 345 22.75 1.47 45.11
C ARG A 345 21.29 1.15 44.83
N MET A 346 20.68 1.76 43.82
CA MET A 346 19.27 1.58 43.46
C MET A 346 19.08 0.50 42.41
N LYS A 347 17.93 -0.15 42.43
CA LYS A 347 17.45 -1.10 41.42
C LYS A 347 16.28 -0.52 40.61
N PRO A 348 15.97 -1.06 39.42
CA PRO A 348 14.80 -0.63 38.65
C PRO A 348 13.49 -0.66 39.44
N SER A 349 13.29 -1.65 40.32
CA SER A 349 12.09 -1.76 41.17
C SER A 349 11.87 -0.56 42.11
N ASP A 350 12.95 0.06 42.60
CA ASP A 350 12.87 1.25 43.47
C ASP A 350 12.24 2.44 42.74
N VAL A 351 12.44 2.53 41.43
CA VAL A 351 11.88 3.58 40.55
C VAL A 351 10.48 3.19 40.04
N GLY A 352 10.21 1.89 39.92
CA GLY A 352 8.94 1.35 39.42
C GLY A 352 7.71 1.78 40.21
N ILE A 353 7.83 1.90 41.54
CA ILE A 353 6.75 2.40 42.41
C ILE A 353 6.40 3.85 42.05
N SER A 354 7.39 4.69 41.76
CA SER A 354 7.18 6.08 41.36
C SER A 354 6.52 6.18 39.98
N LEU A 355 6.93 5.34 39.03
CA LEU A 355 6.29 5.25 37.70
C LEU A 355 4.85 4.74 37.78
N ALA A 356 4.53 3.86 38.73
CA ALA A 356 3.19 3.32 38.92
C ALA A 356 2.24 4.31 39.63
N LEU A 357 2.74 5.17 40.53
CA LEU A 357 1.92 6.05 41.35
C LEU A 357 1.70 7.46 40.76
N PHE A 358 2.62 7.98 39.95
CA PHE A 358 2.52 9.36 39.43
C PHE A 358 1.90 9.43 38.02
N PRO A 359 0.88 10.30 37.79
CA PRO A 359 0.36 10.57 36.45
C PRO A 359 1.38 11.35 35.61
N TRP A 360 1.82 10.76 34.51
CA TRP A 360 2.76 11.32 33.52
C TRP A 360 2.30 12.66 32.88
N GLU A 361 1.00 12.96 32.94
CA GLU A 361 0.38 14.21 32.43
C GLU A 361 0.71 15.44 33.28
N LYS A 362 1.05 15.24 34.56
CA LYS A 362 1.62 16.30 35.37
C LYS A 362 3.12 16.13 35.25
N ARG A 363 3.81 17.16 34.74
CA ARG A 363 5.28 17.34 34.71
C ARG A 363 5.90 17.04 36.08
N ALA A 364 5.89 15.80 36.57
CA ALA A 364 6.16 15.46 37.96
C ALA A 364 7.16 14.33 37.93
N GLY A 365 8.42 14.71 38.10
CA GLY A 365 9.53 13.77 38.26
C GLY A 365 10.52 13.77 37.10
N ALA A 366 11.03 14.92 36.69
CA ALA A 366 12.16 14.96 35.76
C ALA A 366 13.43 14.30 36.35
N ALA A 367 13.51 14.14 37.69
CA ALA A 367 14.50 13.30 38.36
C ALA A 367 14.32 11.79 38.13
N ILE A 368 13.09 11.32 37.86
CA ILE A 368 12.79 9.91 37.61
C ILE A 368 13.43 9.45 36.29
N PHE A 369 13.44 10.32 35.27
CA PHE A 369 14.09 10.01 33.98
C PHE A 369 15.62 9.93 34.11
N ASP A 370 16.23 10.83 34.89
CA ASP A 370 17.67 10.82 35.17
C ASP A 370 18.09 9.52 35.87
N GLU A 371 17.37 9.15 36.93
CA GLU A 371 17.62 7.94 37.73
C GLU A 371 17.43 6.68 36.90
N LEU A 372 16.30 6.57 36.19
CA LEU A 372 16.00 5.42 35.34
C LEU A 372 17.04 5.24 34.23
N ALA A 373 17.43 6.32 33.55
CA ALA A 373 18.47 6.29 32.52
C ALA A 373 19.82 5.79 33.07
N MET A 374 20.25 6.31 34.23
CA MET A 374 21.51 5.89 34.85
C MET A 374 21.47 4.43 35.35
N ILE A 375 20.30 3.92 35.76
CA ILE A 375 20.11 2.52 36.14
C ILE A 375 20.18 1.61 34.91
N LEU A 376 19.53 2.01 33.81
CA LEU A 376 19.46 1.25 32.55
C LEU A 376 20.77 1.21 31.77
N ASP A 377 21.69 2.16 32.00
CA ASP A 377 23.05 2.12 31.43
C ASP A 377 23.85 0.88 31.91
N LYS A 378 23.39 0.17 32.96
CA LYS A 378 24.00 -1.08 33.42
C LYS A 378 23.26 -2.32 32.86
N PRO A 379 23.93 -3.24 32.15
CA PRO A 379 23.28 -4.39 31.52
C PRO A 379 22.66 -5.38 32.52
N GLU A 380 23.22 -5.48 33.73
CA GLU A 380 22.71 -6.32 34.83
C GLU A 380 21.28 -5.96 35.28
N ASN A 381 20.82 -4.74 35.00
CA ASN A 381 19.50 -4.24 35.39
C ASN A 381 18.42 -4.49 34.32
N VAL A 382 18.79 -4.96 33.12
CA VAL A 382 17.86 -5.16 32.00
C VAL A 382 16.74 -6.17 32.33
N PRO A 383 17.00 -7.34 32.95
CA PRO A 383 15.93 -8.29 33.27
C PRO A 383 14.87 -7.71 34.23
N GLU A 384 15.31 -6.95 35.23
CA GLU A 384 14.41 -6.33 36.20
C GLU A 384 13.62 -5.16 35.57
N ALA A 385 14.23 -4.42 34.65
CA ALA A 385 13.54 -3.41 33.85
C ALA A 385 12.46 -4.02 32.93
N LEU A 386 12.71 -5.20 32.36
CA LEU A 386 11.73 -5.94 31.55
C LEU A 386 10.55 -6.43 32.40
N ALA A 387 10.82 -6.95 33.62
CA ALA A 387 9.77 -7.32 34.56
C ALA A 387 8.91 -6.12 34.97
N MET A 388 9.53 -4.97 35.23
CA MET A 388 8.84 -3.72 35.54
C MET A 388 7.99 -3.23 34.35
N LEU A 389 8.52 -3.29 33.13
CA LEU A 389 7.80 -2.93 31.91
C LEU A 389 6.53 -3.78 31.76
N LYS A 390 6.67 -5.11 31.92
CA LYS A 390 5.56 -6.06 31.88
C LYS A 390 4.49 -5.71 32.92
N ALA A 391 4.89 -5.51 34.18
CA ALA A 391 3.97 -5.14 35.26
C ALA A 391 3.23 -3.82 34.97
N LEU A 392 3.90 -2.79 34.44
CA LEU A 392 3.25 -1.52 34.09
C LEU A 392 2.22 -1.66 32.96
N VAL A 393 2.48 -2.52 31.98
CA VAL A 393 1.51 -2.80 30.91
C VAL A 393 0.31 -3.60 31.44
N GLU A 394 0.54 -4.58 32.31
CA GLU A 394 -0.52 -5.37 32.98
C GLU A 394 -1.41 -4.48 33.87
N LEU A 395 -0.83 -3.45 34.50
CA LEU A 395 -1.56 -2.41 35.24
C LEU A 395 -2.31 -1.40 34.33
N GLY A 396 -2.33 -1.61 33.01
CA GLY A 396 -3.00 -0.74 32.06
C GLY A 396 -2.30 0.60 31.81
N ARG A 397 -0.99 0.69 32.08
CA ARG A 397 -0.18 1.92 31.95
C ARG A 397 0.93 1.82 30.88
N PRO A 398 0.60 1.57 29.60
CA PRO A 398 1.59 1.37 28.54
C PRO A 398 2.43 2.63 28.24
N ARG A 399 1.91 3.84 28.49
CA ARG A 399 2.69 5.09 28.37
C ARG A 399 3.79 5.19 29.44
N ALA A 400 3.53 4.74 30.67
CA ALA A 400 4.56 4.68 31.70
C ALA A 400 5.62 3.64 31.33
N ALA A 401 5.21 2.48 30.81
CA ALA A 401 6.11 1.47 30.28
C ALA A 401 7.00 1.99 29.12
N ALA A 402 6.45 2.84 28.24
CA ALA A 402 7.21 3.48 27.16
C ALA A 402 8.38 4.36 27.65
N THR A 403 8.28 4.93 28.87
CA THR A 403 9.36 5.74 29.45
C THR A 403 10.64 4.92 29.68
N ILE A 404 10.51 3.63 30.01
CA ILE A 404 11.65 2.72 30.19
C ILE A 404 12.40 2.56 28.86
N ILE A 405 11.67 2.48 27.75
CA ILE A 405 12.24 2.41 26.39
C ILE A 405 12.90 3.76 26.05
N ASN A 406 12.24 4.88 26.32
CA ASN A 406 12.77 6.22 26.05
C ASN A 406 14.05 6.55 26.84
N CYS A 407 14.21 5.98 28.03
CA CYS A 407 15.36 6.20 28.91
C CYS A 407 16.57 5.29 28.61
N GLY A 408 16.46 4.26 27.77
CA GLY A 408 17.63 3.47 27.37
C GLY A 408 17.41 1.98 27.13
N LEU A 409 16.24 1.42 27.44
CA LEU A 409 15.99 -0.01 27.19
C LEU A 409 15.92 -0.29 25.68
N ASN A 410 16.81 -1.16 25.18
CA ASN A 410 16.76 -1.64 23.80
C ASN A 410 15.62 -2.66 23.62
N ALA A 411 14.41 -2.15 23.39
CA ALA A 411 13.23 -2.99 23.22
C ALA A 411 13.37 -3.98 22.05
N ALA A 412 14.09 -3.62 20.97
CA ALA A 412 14.20 -4.45 19.77
C ALA A 412 15.05 -5.69 20.02
N GLU A 413 16.19 -5.54 20.70
CA GLU A 413 17.01 -6.67 21.13
C GLU A 413 16.29 -7.52 22.17
N ALA A 414 15.67 -6.90 23.18
CA ALA A 414 14.90 -7.62 24.19
C ALA A 414 13.77 -8.46 23.57
N LEU A 415 13.06 -7.92 22.56
CA LEU A 415 12.01 -8.68 21.86
C LEU A 415 12.59 -9.87 21.08
N LYS A 416 13.72 -9.67 20.37
CA LYS A 416 14.40 -10.76 19.65
C LYS A 416 14.84 -11.87 20.59
N GLU A 417 15.43 -11.51 21.73
CA GLU A 417 15.87 -12.48 22.75
C GLU A 417 14.68 -13.25 23.33
N THR A 418 13.60 -12.55 23.70
CA THR A 418 12.39 -13.14 24.26
C THR A 418 11.76 -14.19 23.32
N VAL A 419 11.80 -13.96 22.00
CA VAL A 419 11.22 -14.87 21.00
C VAL A 419 12.19 -15.99 20.56
N SER A 420 13.50 -15.77 20.71
CA SER A 420 14.51 -16.73 20.24
C SER A 420 14.57 -18.01 21.09
N VAL A 421 14.14 -17.96 22.35
CA VAL A 421 14.14 -19.10 23.29
C VAL A 421 13.21 -20.23 22.79
N THR A 422 13.48 -21.46 23.22
CA THR A 422 12.66 -22.66 22.91
C THR A 422 11.20 -22.47 23.30
N GLU A 423 10.96 -21.90 24.48
CA GLU A 423 9.64 -21.48 24.98
C GLU A 423 9.62 -19.96 25.14
N PRO A 424 9.05 -19.21 24.18
CA PRO A 424 8.98 -17.75 24.25
C PRO A 424 8.02 -17.24 25.33
N ASP A 425 8.43 -16.20 26.08
CA ASP A 425 7.49 -15.43 26.91
C ASP A 425 6.67 -14.46 26.04
N TRP A 426 5.55 -14.96 25.50
CA TRP A 426 4.64 -14.16 24.68
C TRP A 426 4.02 -12.98 25.43
N THR A 427 3.86 -13.08 26.75
CA THR A 427 3.26 -11.99 27.55
C THR A 427 4.22 -10.81 27.70
N LEU A 428 5.52 -11.09 27.86
CA LEU A 428 6.55 -10.06 27.83
C LEU A 428 6.70 -9.46 26.42
N ALA A 429 6.66 -10.29 25.38
CA ALA A 429 6.73 -9.82 23.99
C ALA A 429 5.58 -8.86 23.64
N ASP A 430 4.33 -9.21 23.99
CA ASP A 430 3.16 -8.34 23.81
C ASP A 430 3.28 -7.04 24.61
N SER A 431 3.83 -7.12 25.83
CA SER A 431 4.05 -5.95 26.68
C SER A 431 5.09 -4.99 26.08
N LEU A 432 6.19 -5.51 25.54
CA LEU A 432 7.20 -4.74 24.82
C LEU A 432 6.60 -4.03 23.61
N VAL A 433 5.78 -4.74 22.81
CA VAL A 433 5.11 -4.16 21.64
C VAL A 433 4.14 -3.05 22.05
N ARG A 434 3.32 -3.26 23.09
CA ARG A 434 2.38 -2.26 23.61
C ARG A 434 3.09 -1.03 24.15
N ALA A 435 4.17 -1.21 24.92
CA ALA A 435 4.97 -0.11 25.44
C ALA A 435 5.65 0.68 24.31
N ALA A 436 6.25 0.01 23.33
CA ALA A 436 6.91 0.67 22.20
C ALA A 436 5.92 1.45 21.32
N ASN A 437 4.73 0.90 21.05
CA ASN A 437 3.69 1.55 20.27
C ASN A 437 2.96 2.67 21.04
N ALA A 438 3.04 2.71 22.37
CA ALA A 438 2.49 3.79 23.19
C ALA A 438 3.42 5.01 23.29
N ASN A 439 4.59 4.96 22.65
CA ASN A 439 5.52 6.07 22.61
C ASN A 439 4.98 7.19 21.71
N THR A 440 4.81 8.40 22.27
CA THR A 440 4.28 9.57 21.56
C THR A 440 5.32 10.67 21.52
N TYR A 441 5.45 11.35 20.38
CA TYR A 441 6.35 12.48 20.25
C TYR A 441 5.63 13.82 20.50
N PRO A 442 6.34 14.86 20.96
CA PRO A 442 5.70 16.11 21.39
C PRO A 442 5.02 16.90 20.26
N ASP A 443 5.57 16.83 19.05
CA ASP A 443 5.06 17.45 17.84
C ASP A 443 3.73 16.82 17.35
N GLU A 444 3.48 15.55 17.69
CA GLU A 444 2.19 14.88 17.43
C GLU A 444 1.05 15.44 18.27
N VAL A 445 1.34 15.94 19.48
CA VAL A 445 0.32 16.48 20.38
C VAL A 445 -0.16 17.84 19.90
N ASN A 446 0.73 18.64 19.33
CA ASN A 446 0.44 19.98 18.80
C ASN A 446 -0.34 19.94 17.47
N ASN A 447 -0.11 18.91 16.64
CA ASN A 447 -0.73 18.80 15.31
C ASN A 447 -2.13 18.14 15.31
N ARG A 448 -2.60 17.54 16.41
CA ARG A 448 -3.94 16.94 16.51
C ARG A 448 -5.11 17.93 16.29
N GLY A 449 -4.85 19.23 16.34
CA GLY A 449 -5.85 20.28 16.11
C GLY A 449 -5.98 20.76 14.66
N GLN A 450 -5.04 20.41 13.78
CA GLN A 450 -5.09 20.72 12.35
C GLN A 450 -5.27 19.39 11.63
N GLY A 451 -6.41 19.21 10.96
CA GLY A 451 -6.75 18.00 10.19
C GLY A 451 -5.85 17.73 8.96
N ASP A 452 -4.59 18.13 9.01
CA ASP A 452 -3.57 17.78 8.03
C ASP A 452 -3.21 16.31 8.27
N GLY A 453 -3.54 15.47 7.28
CA GLY A 453 -3.49 13.99 7.32
C GLY A 453 -2.11 13.34 7.51
N PHE A 454 -1.34 13.78 8.50
CA PHE A 454 -0.06 13.22 8.93
C PHE A 454 -0.20 11.79 9.52
N ASP A 455 -1.40 11.38 9.94
CA ASP A 455 -1.65 10.05 10.51
C ASP A 455 -1.87 8.94 9.46
N ARG A 456 -2.18 9.26 8.20
CA ARG A 456 -2.64 8.24 7.22
C ARG A 456 -1.62 7.15 6.87
N TYR A 457 -0.32 7.38 7.03
CA TYR A 457 0.71 6.39 6.71
C TYR A 457 1.16 5.54 7.90
N ASP A 458 0.97 6.01 9.14
CA ASP A 458 1.16 5.21 10.35
C ASP A 458 -0.11 4.47 10.79
N GLU A 459 -1.30 4.91 10.33
CA GLU A 459 -2.60 4.25 10.53
C GLU A 459 -2.62 2.77 10.14
N PHE A 460 -1.78 2.36 9.18
CA PHE A 460 -1.73 0.98 8.70
C PHE A 460 -0.64 0.13 9.35
N GLY A 461 0.11 0.66 10.34
CA GLY A 461 1.06 -0.13 11.13
C GLY A 461 2.40 -0.41 10.46
N ARG A 462 2.78 0.31 9.39
CA ARG A 462 4.07 0.11 8.72
C ARG A 462 5.26 0.24 9.65
N HIS A 463 5.25 1.29 10.46
CA HIS A 463 6.31 1.59 11.41
C HIS A 463 5.99 1.08 12.80
N ALA A 464 4.96 0.25 12.94
CA ALA A 464 4.69 -0.46 14.17
C ALA A 464 5.94 -1.25 14.57
N PHE A 465 6.24 -1.23 15.86
CA PHE A 465 7.50 -1.73 16.39
C PHE A 465 7.78 -3.18 15.97
N GLN A 466 6.77 -4.04 16.04
CA GLN A 466 6.83 -5.44 15.64
C GLN A 466 7.20 -5.65 14.16
N ASN A 467 6.73 -4.78 13.26
CA ASN A 467 7.04 -4.88 11.82
C ASN A 467 8.48 -4.47 11.50
N LYS A 468 9.03 -3.50 12.24
CA LYS A 468 10.45 -3.13 12.15
C LYS A 468 11.35 -4.28 12.59
N VAL A 469 11.03 -4.89 13.75
CA VAL A 469 11.80 -6.02 14.28
C VAL A 469 11.71 -7.23 13.35
N LEU A 470 10.51 -7.53 12.80
CA LEU A 470 10.34 -8.59 11.81
C LEU A 470 11.22 -8.35 10.57
N LEU A 471 11.20 -7.13 10.01
CA LEU A 471 12.03 -6.80 8.85
C LEU A 471 13.53 -6.97 9.16
N GLU A 472 13.99 -6.53 10.32
CA GLU A 472 15.39 -6.75 10.73
C GLU A 472 15.74 -8.24 10.83
N LEU A 473 14.85 -9.07 11.40
CA LEU A 473 15.05 -10.52 11.46
C LEU A 473 15.14 -11.16 10.06
N THR A 474 14.33 -10.70 9.11
CA THR A 474 14.39 -11.18 7.72
C THR A 474 15.67 -10.77 7.00
N LEU A 475 16.21 -9.59 7.31
CA LEU A 475 17.48 -9.12 6.75
C LEU A 475 18.70 -9.82 7.36
N GLN A 476 18.58 -10.29 8.60
CA GLN A 476 19.57 -11.12 9.28
C GLN A 476 19.44 -12.62 8.96
N ASP A 477 18.52 -13.00 8.06
CA ASP A 477 18.23 -14.40 7.68
C ASP A 477 17.89 -15.34 8.87
N LYS A 478 17.33 -14.79 9.96
CA LYS A 478 16.90 -15.54 11.16
C LYS A 478 15.49 -16.14 10.99
N TRP A 479 15.35 -17.05 10.01
CA TRP A 479 14.04 -17.58 9.60
C TRP A 479 13.30 -18.40 10.66
N ASP A 480 14.02 -19.05 11.58
CA ASP A 480 13.40 -19.81 12.67
C ASP A 480 12.63 -18.89 13.64
N VAL A 481 13.18 -17.70 13.91
CA VAL A 481 12.53 -16.69 14.76
C VAL A 481 11.37 -16.04 14.00
N VAL A 482 11.54 -15.77 12.71
CA VAL A 482 10.49 -15.21 11.83
C VAL A 482 9.23 -16.09 11.83
N ARG A 483 9.38 -17.41 11.74
CA ARG A 483 8.26 -18.37 11.80
C ARG A 483 7.54 -18.41 13.14
N LYS A 484 8.21 -18.08 14.25
CA LYS A 484 7.56 -17.92 15.56
C LYS A 484 6.83 -16.58 15.65
N PHE A 485 7.39 -15.56 15.02
CA PHE A 485 6.89 -14.18 15.06
C PHE A 485 5.55 -14.02 14.31
N ILE A 486 5.39 -14.73 13.19
CA ILE A 486 4.19 -14.76 12.35
C ILE A 486 3.36 -16.01 12.67
N PRO A 487 2.03 -15.93 12.91
CA PRO A 487 1.18 -14.73 12.91
C PRO A 487 1.05 -14.07 14.31
N ARG A 488 1.80 -14.54 15.32
CA ARG A 488 1.51 -14.25 16.73
C ARG A 488 1.64 -12.78 17.12
N LEU A 489 2.70 -12.11 16.66
CA LEU A 489 2.97 -10.69 16.96
C LEU A 489 2.59 -9.76 15.79
N THR A 490 2.56 -10.30 14.57
CA THR A 490 2.18 -9.57 13.35
C THR A 490 1.78 -10.56 12.26
N ASP A 491 0.96 -10.10 11.30
CA ASP A 491 0.57 -10.85 10.10
C ASP A 491 1.65 -10.87 9.01
N GLY A 492 2.74 -10.10 9.16
CA GLY A 492 3.84 -10.03 8.21
C GLY A 492 3.53 -9.36 6.88
N SER A 493 2.33 -8.78 6.72
CA SER A 493 1.86 -8.14 5.48
C SER A 493 2.77 -6.99 5.02
N TRP A 494 3.19 -6.13 5.96
CA TRP A 494 4.15 -5.05 5.69
C TRP A 494 5.54 -5.55 5.32
N ALA A 495 5.99 -6.66 5.92
CA ALA A 495 7.29 -7.24 5.59
C ALA A 495 7.31 -7.78 4.15
N ILE A 496 6.21 -8.40 3.70
CA ILE A 496 6.01 -8.78 2.30
C ILE A 496 6.09 -7.53 1.40
N LEU A 497 5.33 -6.48 1.71
CA LEU A 497 5.30 -5.26 0.90
C LEU A 497 6.68 -4.59 0.81
N GLU A 498 7.41 -4.51 1.91
CA GLU A 498 8.80 -4.00 1.94
C GLU A 498 9.76 -4.86 1.11
N CYS A 499 9.63 -6.19 1.12
CA CYS A 499 10.42 -7.07 0.24
C CYS A 499 10.13 -6.81 -1.24
N VAL A 500 8.84 -6.61 -1.60
CA VAL A 500 8.44 -6.28 -2.98
C VAL A 500 8.96 -4.92 -3.41
N LEU A 501 8.92 -3.91 -2.54
CA LEU A 501 9.50 -2.59 -2.80
C LEU A 501 11.03 -2.66 -3.00
N ARG A 502 11.70 -3.61 -2.34
CA ARG A 502 13.13 -3.91 -2.51
C ARG A 502 13.44 -4.79 -3.73
N GLN A 503 12.42 -5.25 -4.46
CA GLN A 503 12.52 -6.19 -5.58
C GLN A 503 13.13 -7.54 -5.16
N ASP A 504 12.90 -7.96 -3.92
CA ASP A 504 13.40 -9.22 -3.37
C ASP A 504 12.29 -10.28 -3.36
N ALA A 505 12.09 -10.91 -4.52
CA ALA A 505 11.07 -11.93 -4.70
C ALA A 505 11.34 -13.20 -3.86
N GLU A 506 12.60 -13.55 -3.62
CA GLU A 506 12.99 -14.74 -2.86
C GLU A 506 12.66 -14.59 -1.38
N ARG A 507 13.01 -13.47 -0.74
CA ARG A 507 12.60 -13.22 0.66
C ARG A 507 11.09 -13.12 0.80
N MET A 508 10.40 -12.54 -0.17
CA MET A 508 8.95 -12.47 -0.16
C MET A 508 8.32 -13.88 -0.15
N LYS A 509 8.75 -14.77 -1.05
CA LYS A 509 8.29 -16.17 -1.06
C LYS A 509 8.56 -16.87 0.26
N ARG A 510 9.75 -16.69 0.85
CA ARG A 510 10.08 -17.26 2.18
C ARG A 510 9.18 -16.73 3.29
N LEU A 511 8.86 -15.44 3.28
CA LEU A 511 7.90 -14.84 4.22
C LEU A 511 6.50 -15.44 4.04
N HIS A 512 6.04 -15.61 2.80
CA HIS A 512 4.78 -16.28 2.54
C HIS A 512 4.76 -17.72 3.07
N TYR A 513 5.81 -18.50 2.83
CA TYR A 513 5.96 -19.85 3.41
C TYR A 513 6.05 -19.85 4.94
N ALA A 514 6.49 -18.76 5.56
CA ALA A 514 6.48 -18.57 7.01
C ALA A 514 5.09 -18.18 7.56
N GLY A 515 4.07 -18.07 6.71
CA GLY A 515 2.70 -17.74 7.08
C GLY A 515 2.36 -16.25 6.97
N ALA A 516 3.20 -15.44 6.34
CA ALA A 516 2.92 -14.01 6.15
C ALA A 516 1.76 -13.79 5.17
N ASP A 517 0.95 -12.78 5.47
CA ASP A 517 -0.29 -12.51 4.77
C ASP A 517 -0.12 -11.65 3.50
N ILE A 518 -0.13 -12.34 2.35
CA ILE A 518 -0.06 -11.72 1.02
C ILE A 518 -1.27 -10.83 0.73
N ILE A 519 -2.48 -11.28 1.08
CA ILE A 519 -3.71 -10.54 0.78
C ILE A 519 -3.70 -9.23 1.59
N GLY A 520 -3.28 -9.31 2.85
CA GLY A 520 -3.03 -8.12 3.68
C GLY A 520 -2.03 -7.16 3.03
N ALA A 521 -0.92 -7.67 2.49
CA ALA A 521 0.08 -6.85 1.81
C ALA A 521 -0.48 -6.15 0.56
N PHE A 522 -1.30 -6.85 -0.22
CA PHE A 522 -2.01 -6.28 -1.38
C PHE A 522 -2.97 -5.16 -0.97
N ILE A 523 -3.79 -5.39 0.07
CA ILE A 523 -4.74 -4.38 0.59
C ILE A 523 -3.99 -3.14 1.08
N ILE A 524 -2.89 -3.32 1.82
CA ILE A 524 -2.05 -2.21 2.30
C ILE A 524 -1.46 -1.44 1.12
N ALA A 525 -0.99 -2.13 0.07
CA ALA A 525 -0.46 -1.49 -1.11
C ALA A 525 -1.51 -0.63 -1.84
N ILE A 526 -2.77 -1.07 -1.90
CA ILE A 526 -3.89 -0.27 -2.44
C ILE A 526 -4.14 0.96 -1.56
N LYS A 527 -4.29 0.77 -0.24
CA LYS A 527 -4.52 1.87 0.72
C LYS A 527 -3.44 2.95 0.66
N THR A 528 -2.21 2.53 0.41
CA THR A 528 -1.05 3.43 0.28
C THR A 528 -0.76 3.84 -1.15
N LYS A 529 -1.65 3.56 -2.12
CA LYS A 529 -1.51 3.92 -3.54
C LYS A 529 -0.21 3.42 -4.21
N ARG A 530 0.37 2.35 -3.69
CA ARG A 530 1.56 1.67 -4.21
C ARG A 530 1.17 0.60 -5.23
N TYR A 531 0.49 1.02 -6.29
CA TYR A 531 -0.16 0.11 -7.23
C TYR A 531 0.79 -0.84 -7.95
N GLU A 532 1.99 -0.38 -8.35
CA GLU A 532 3.00 -1.30 -8.92
C GLU A 532 3.46 -2.37 -7.93
N ALA A 533 3.58 -1.99 -6.65
CA ALA A 533 3.95 -2.95 -5.62
C ALA A 533 2.81 -3.95 -5.38
N ALA A 534 1.55 -3.49 -5.37
CA ALA A 534 0.38 -4.38 -5.34
C ALA A 534 0.38 -5.38 -6.51
N ALA A 535 0.63 -4.91 -7.74
CA ALA A 535 0.72 -5.77 -8.92
C ALA A 535 1.80 -6.86 -8.78
N ARG A 536 2.98 -6.49 -8.24
CA ARG A 536 4.08 -7.43 -7.97
C ARG A 536 3.75 -8.41 -6.85
N VAL A 537 3.11 -7.96 -5.77
CA VAL A 537 2.63 -8.82 -4.67
C VAL A 537 1.74 -9.93 -5.23
N MET A 538 0.77 -9.57 -6.08
CA MET A 538 -0.13 -10.54 -6.72
C MET A 538 0.56 -11.44 -7.75
N ALA A 539 1.70 -11.03 -8.31
CA ALA A 539 2.41 -11.81 -9.31
C ALA A 539 3.36 -12.86 -8.71
N TYR A 540 3.89 -12.62 -7.51
CA TYR A 540 5.00 -13.41 -6.97
C TYR A 540 4.60 -14.67 -6.20
N ALA A 541 3.36 -14.77 -5.72
CA ALA A 541 2.90 -15.94 -4.97
C ALA A 541 1.39 -16.18 -5.14
N PRO A 542 0.94 -17.45 -5.04
CA PRO A 542 -0.45 -17.81 -5.22
C PRO A 542 -1.31 -17.36 -4.04
N PHE A 543 -2.58 -17.05 -4.32
CA PHE A 543 -3.58 -16.69 -3.32
C PHE A 543 -4.98 -16.94 -3.88
N SER A 544 -5.96 -17.15 -3.00
CA SER A 544 -7.37 -17.30 -3.37
C SER A 544 -7.97 -15.93 -3.74
N LEU A 545 -8.51 -15.82 -4.96
CA LEU A 545 -9.17 -14.59 -5.43
C LEU A 545 -10.41 -14.24 -4.59
N ASP A 546 -11.21 -15.23 -4.20
CA ASP A 546 -12.43 -15.01 -3.41
C ASP A 546 -12.11 -14.51 -2.00
N ASN A 547 -11.10 -15.09 -1.35
CA ASN A 547 -10.61 -14.61 -0.07
C ASN A 547 -10.06 -13.18 -0.20
N ALA A 548 -9.33 -12.89 -1.27
CA ALA A 548 -8.82 -11.54 -1.53
C ALA A 548 -9.95 -10.52 -1.72
N ARG A 549 -11.01 -10.87 -2.46
CA ARG A 549 -12.19 -10.01 -2.66
C ARG A 549 -12.90 -9.72 -1.34
N LEU A 550 -13.24 -10.77 -0.58
CA LEU A 550 -13.95 -10.63 0.70
C LEU A 550 -13.15 -9.77 1.68
N ARG A 551 -11.84 -10.02 1.80
CA ARG A 551 -10.98 -9.23 2.70
C ARG A 551 -10.78 -7.80 2.22
N ALA A 552 -10.68 -7.56 0.92
CA ALA A 552 -10.60 -6.22 0.36
C ALA A 552 -11.86 -5.41 0.66
N LEU A 553 -13.05 -6.00 0.49
CA LEU A 553 -14.35 -5.37 0.80
C LEU A 553 -14.45 -4.95 2.27
N HIS A 554 -13.97 -5.79 3.20
CA HIS A 554 -14.02 -5.47 4.63
C HIS A 554 -12.93 -4.48 5.08
N ALA A 555 -11.74 -4.53 4.46
CA ALA A 555 -10.60 -3.76 4.91
C ALA A 555 -10.52 -2.36 4.28
N LEU A 556 -10.99 -2.18 3.05
CA LEU A 556 -10.99 -0.91 2.34
C LEU A 556 -12.24 -0.10 2.69
N THR A 557 -12.06 1.20 2.91
CA THR A 557 -13.15 2.11 3.33
C THR A 557 -13.54 3.09 2.24
N LEU A 558 -12.62 3.40 1.32
CA LEU A 558 -12.85 4.34 0.23
C LEU A 558 -13.53 3.62 -0.95
N PRO A 559 -14.68 4.11 -1.46
CA PRO A 559 -15.42 3.47 -2.56
C PRO A 559 -14.56 3.23 -3.81
N ASN A 560 -13.68 4.19 -4.14
CA ASN A 560 -12.79 4.06 -5.29
C ASN A 560 -11.76 2.94 -5.12
N ASP A 561 -11.24 2.75 -3.91
CA ASP A 561 -10.22 1.73 -3.62
C ASP A 561 -10.86 0.33 -3.63
N ILE A 562 -12.07 0.20 -3.08
CA ILE A 562 -12.87 -1.04 -3.17
C ILE A 562 -13.10 -1.38 -4.63
N ALA A 563 -13.60 -0.43 -5.42
CA ALA A 563 -13.87 -0.62 -6.84
C ALA A 563 -12.62 -1.01 -7.64
N LEU A 564 -11.46 -0.42 -7.32
CA LEU A 564 -10.18 -0.78 -7.96
C LEU A 564 -9.74 -2.20 -7.58
N ALA A 565 -9.84 -2.56 -6.30
CA ALA A 565 -9.47 -3.90 -5.83
C ALA A 565 -10.35 -4.97 -6.48
N GLU A 566 -11.67 -4.75 -6.53
CA GLU A 566 -12.63 -5.67 -7.14
C GLU A 566 -12.41 -5.79 -8.64
N ASP A 567 -12.20 -4.68 -9.36
CA ASP A 567 -11.93 -4.72 -10.80
C ASP A 567 -10.62 -5.46 -11.10
N VAL A 568 -9.54 -5.22 -10.35
CA VAL A 568 -8.27 -5.95 -10.55
C VAL A 568 -8.43 -7.44 -10.31
N LEU A 569 -9.10 -7.83 -9.22
CA LEU A 569 -9.33 -9.23 -8.86
C LEU A 569 -10.31 -9.90 -9.84
N MET A 570 -11.28 -9.17 -10.38
CA MET A 570 -12.11 -9.63 -11.50
C MET A 570 -11.24 -9.91 -12.72
N LEU A 571 -10.51 -8.91 -13.19
CA LEU A 571 -9.69 -9.00 -14.42
C LEU A 571 -8.64 -10.11 -14.34
N ARG A 572 -8.01 -10.28 -13.18
CA ARG A 572 -7.11 -11.42 -12.91
C ARG A 572 -7.82 -12.76 -13.03
N GLY A 573 -9.01 -12.89 -12.46
CA GLY A 573 -9.84 -14.08 -12.62
C GLY A 573 -10.15 -14.37 -14.08
N ILE A 574 -10.54 -13.35 -14.86
CA ILE A 574 -10.79 -13.49 -16.30
C ILE A 574 -9.54 -13.99 -17.04
N ASP A 575 -8.37 -13.41 -16.78
CA ASP A 575 -7.13 -13.84 -17.43
C ASP A 575 -6.74 -15.28 -17.06
N LEU A 576 -6.94 -15.70 -15.82
CA LEU A 576 -6.70 -17.08 -15.38
C LEU A 576 -7.64 -18.07 -16.08
N THR A 577 -8.93 -17.76 -16.16
CA THR A 577 -9.92 -18.56 -16.88
C THR A 577 -9.57 -18.71 -18.36
N LEU A 578 -9.14 -17.62 -19.00
CA LEU A 578 -8.73 -17.64 -20.42
C LEU A 578 -7.44 -18.45 -20.64
N ARG A 579 -6.44 -18.32 -19.77
CA ARG A 579 -5.22 -19.15 -19.84
C ARG A 579 -5.52 -20.63 -19.67
N LEU A 580 -6.48 -20.96 -18.80
CA LEU A 580 -6.95 -22.33 -18.64
C LEU A 580 -7.65 -22.82 -19.91
N GLN A 581 -8.48 -22.00 -20.55
CA GLN A 581 -9.07 -22.33 -21.86
C GLN A 581 -8.01 -22.53 -22.95
N ASP A 582 -6.98 -21.68 -23.01
CA ASP A 582 -5.87 -21.85 -23.96
C ASP A 582 -5.09 -23.16 -23.69
N ALA A 583 -4.85 -23.50 -22.42
CA ALA A 583 -4.23 -24.77 -22.05
C ALA A 583 -5.09 -25.97 -22.49
N VAL A 584 -6.41 -25.90 -22.36
CA VAL A 584 -7.35 -26.91 -22.89
C VAL A 584 -7.22 -27.02 -24.42
N ARG A 585 -7.24 -25.88 -25.13
CA ARG A 585 -7.16 -25.85 -26.60
C ARG A 585 -5.84 -26.42 -27.12
N LEU A 586 -4.73 -26.13 -26.43
CA LEU A 586 -3.40 -26.62 -26.73
C LEU A 586 -3.13 -28.03 -26.17
N LYS A 587 -4.06 -28.59 -25.40
CA LYS A 587 -3.92 -29.87 -24.68
C LYS A 587 -2.71 -29.92 -23.74
N ASP A 588 -2.35 -28.79 -23.13
CA ASP A 588 -1.26 -28.69 -22.16
C ASP A 588 -1.74 -29.04 -20.75
N GLU A 589 -1.73 -30.33 -20.44
CA GLU A 589 -2.19 -30.86 -19.15
C GLU A 589 -1.37 -30.34 -17.97
N LYS A 590 -0.06 -30.11 -18.14
CA LYS A 590 0.82 -29.67 -17.05
C LYS A 590 0.46 -28.26 -16.60
N THR A 591 0.26 -27.35 -17.56
CA THR A 591 -0.14 -25.98 -17.28
C THR A 591 -1.56 -25.93 -16.69
N ALA A 592 -2.50 -26.70 -17.25
CA ALA A 592 -3.86 -26.79 -16.73
C ALA A 592 -3.90 -27.29 -15.27
N LYS A 593 -3.17 -28.37 -14.97
CA LYS A 593 -3.05 -28.92 -13.62
C LYS A 593 -2.43 -27.93 -12.64
N HIS A 594 -1.38 -27.24 -13.03
CA HIS A 594 -0.75 -26.23 -12.18
C HIS A 594 -1.68 -25.05 -11.88
N LEU A 595 -2.42 -24.57 -12.90
CA LEU A 595 -3.40 -23.50 -12.74
C LEU A 595 -4.55 -23.91 -11.84
N LEU A 596 -5.11 -25.11 -12.01
CA LEU A 596 -6.23 -25.60 -11.19
C LEU A 596 -5.83 -25.85 -9.73
N GLN A 597 -4.59 -26.29 -9.48
CA GLN A 597 -4.07 -26.45 -8.13
C GLN A 597 -3.93 -25.11 -7.38
N GLN A 598 -3.62 -24.03 -8.09
CA GLN A 598 -3.42 -22.71 -7.50
C GLN A 598 -4.70 -21.86 -7.48
N HIS A 599 -5.57 -22.03 -8.48
CA HIS A 599 -6.73 -21.22 -8.77
C HIS A 599 -7.92 -22.09 -9.22
N PRO A 600 -8.50 -22.90 -8.32
CA PRO A 600 -9.65 -23.74 -8.65
C PRO A 600 -10.86 -22.92 -9.15
N GLU A 601 -10.99 -21.66 -8.73
CA GLU A 601 -12.05 -20.73 -9.14
C GLU A 601 -12.12 -20.51 -10.66
N ALA A 602 -10.97 -20.54 -11.36
CA ALA A 602 -10.92 -20.41 -12.81
C ALA A 602 -11.61 -21.60 -13.49
N GLY A 603 -11.42 -22.81 -12.96
CA GLY A 603 -12.06 -24.01 -13.46
C GLY A 603 -13.57 -24.05 -13.20
N ILE A 604 -14.00 -23.59 -12.02
CA ILE A 604 -15.43 -23.43 -11.68
C ILE A 604 -16.10 -22.46 -12.65
N THR A 605 -15.46 -21.34 -12.99
CA THR A 605 -16.00 -20.36 -13.94
C THR A 605 -16.23 -20.99 -15.32
N ILE A 606 -15.30 -21.82 -15.81
CA ILE A 606 -15.51 -22.57 -17.07
C ILE A 606 -16.68 -23.55 -16.93
N LEU A 607 -16.75 -24.27 -15.81
CA LEU A 607 -17.83 -25.21 -15.53
C LEU A 607 -19.21 -24.53 -15.48
N GLU A 608 -19.29 -23.32 -14.96
CA GLU A 608 -20.51 -22.51 -14.98
C GLU A 608 -20.95 -22.19 -16.40
N VAL A 609 -20.02 -21.79 -17.29
CA VAL A 609 -20.32 -21.53 -18.70
C VAL A 609 -20.81 -22.81 -19.38
N LEU A 610 -20.12 -23.93 -19.17
CA LEU A 610 -20.51 -25.24 -19.70
C LEU A 610 -21.90 -25.67 -19.21
N SER A 611 -22.25 -25.36 -17.95
CA SER A 611 -23.57 -25.69 -17.38
C SER A 611 -24.73 -24.95 -18.04
N ARG A 612 -24.47 -23.76 -18.62
CA ARG A 612 -25.49 -22.94 -19.30
C ARG A 612 -25.68 -23.35 -20.77
N GLY A 613 -24.65 -23.94 -21.39
CA GLY A 613 -24.64 -24.38 -22.79
C GLY A 613 -25.42 -25.67 -23.04
N ALA A 614 -25.76 -25.90 -24.32
CA ALA A 614 -26.34 -27.16 -24.77
C ALA A 614 -25.22 -28.18 -25.05
N SER A 615 -25.34 -29.39 -24.50
CA SER A 615 -24.31 -30.43 -24.60
C SER A 615 -23.77 -30.65 -26.02
N SER A 616 -22.50 -30.32 -26.25
CA SER A 616 -21.77 -30.61 -27.49
C SER A 616 -20.55 -31.54 -27.27
N PRO A 617 -20.08 -32.25 -28.32
CA PRO A 617 -18.90 -33.13 -28.20
C PRO A 617 -17.62 -32.38 -27.79
N ALA A 618 -17.48 -31.13 -28.24
CA ALA A 618 -16.34 -30.29 -27.91
C ALA A 618 -16.35 -29.84 -26.44
N GLU A 619 -17.52 -29.52 -25.90
CA GLU A 619 -17.69 -29.17 -24.49
C GLU A 619 -17.50 -30.39 -23.57
N SER A 620 -17.97 -31.58 -23.98
CA SER A 620 -17.73 -32.81 -23.22
C SER A 620 -16.24 -33.16 -23.17
N ALA A 621 -15.52 -33.01 -24.30
CA ALA A 621 -14.07 -33.18 -24.33
C ALA A 621 -13.33 -32.15 -23.45
N THR A 622 -13.81 -30.91 -23.41
CA THR A 622 -13.27 -29.85 -22.55
C THR A 622 -13.49 -30.20 -21.07
N LEU A 623 -14.69 -30.63 -20.69
CA LEU A 623 -15.00 -31.06 -19.34
C LEU A 623 -14.12 -32.24 -18.89
N GLN A 624 -13.98 -33.26 -19.74
CA GLN A 624 -13.15 -34.42 -19.42
C GLN A 624 -11.69 -34.04 -19.20
N PHE A 625 -11.13 -33.21 -20.08
CA PHE A 625 -9.75 -32.71 -19.92
C PHE A 625 -9.55 -31.95 -18.60
N LEU A 626 -10.51 -31.11 -18.21
CA LEU A 626 -10.44 -30.36 -16.95
C LEU A 626 -10.51 -31.29 -15.73
N LEU A 627 -11.35 -32.33 -15.78
CA LEU A 627 -11.43 -33.35 -14.72
C LEU A 627 -10.12 -34.14 -14.62
N ASP A 628 -9.53 -34.54 -15.77
CA ASP A 628 -8.24 -35.24 -15.81
C ASP A 628 -7.10 -34.36 -15.27
N ALA A 629 -7.14 -33.06 -15.53
CA ALA A 629 -6.22 -32.07 -14.99
C ALA A 629 -6.42 -31.78 -13.48
N GLY A 630 -7.48 -32.31 -12.87
CA GLY A 630 -7.74 -32.23 -11.42
C GLY A 630 -8.75 -31.16 -10.98
N LEU A 631 -9.66 -30.73 -11.86
CA LEU A 631 -10.79 -29.87 -11.49
C LEU A 631 -11.68 -30.56 -10.46
N ASP A 632 -11.98 -29.89 -9.35
CA ASP A 632 -13.01 -30.31 -8.40
C ASP A 632 -14.37 -29.66 -8.78
N PRO A 633 -15.35 -30.43 -9.27
CA PRO A 633 -16.67 -29.90 -9.64
C PRO A 633 -17.63 -29.75 -8.45
N SER A 634 -17.26 -30.26 -7.26
CA SER A 634 -18.16 -30.38 -6.10
C SER A 634 -18.77 -29.04 -5.66
N PRO A 635 -18.02 -27.92 -5.56
CA PRO A 635 -18.58 -26.65 -5.09
C PRO A 635 -19.77 -26.17 -5.92
N LEU A 636 -19.66 -26.21 -7.25
CA LEU A 636 -20.75 -25.80 -8.15
C LEU A 636 -21.91 -26.79 -8.12
N VAL A 637 -21.63 -28.09 -8.09
CA VAL A 637 -22.69 -29.11 -8.03
C VAL A 637 -23.49 -29.00 -6.73
N GLU A 638 -22.82 -28.77 -5.61
CA GLU A 638 -23.46 -28.55 -4.30
C GLU A 638 -24.29 -27.27 -4.30
N GLU A 639 -23.78 -26.17 -4.87
CA GLU A 639 -24.50 -24.91 -5.00
C GLU A 639 -25.78 -25.08 -5.82
N LEU A 640 -25.67 -25.66 -7.02
CA LEU A 640 -26.83 -25.91 -7.89
C LEU A 640 -27.82 -26.91 -7.26
N ALA A 641 -27.34 -27.86 -6.47
CA ALA A 641 -28.18 -28.85 -5.80
C ALA A 641 -28.85 -28.32 -4.52
N ARG A 642 -28.40 -27.18 -3.99
CA ARG A 642 -28.91 -26.56 -2.76
C ARG A 642 -30.32 -26.02 -2.92
N ASP A 643 -30.62 -25.47 -4.09
CA ASP A 643 -31.92 -24.90 -4.45
C ASP A 643 -32.55 -25.65 -5.63
N ARG A 644 -33.13 -26.81 -5.34
CA ARG A 644 -33.76 -27.68 -6.36
C ARG A 644 -35.09 -27.15 -6.87
N GLU A 645 -35.65 -26.12 -6.24
CA GLU A 645 -36.88 -25.48 -6.68
C GLU A 645 -36.62 -24.48 -7.82
N ASP A 646 -35.38 -24.00 -7.96
CA ASP A 646 -34.96 -23.18 -9.09
C ASP A 646 -34.81 -24.03 -10.37
N ILE A 647 -35.71 -23.80 -11.33
CA ILE A 647 -35.74 -24.43 -12.64
C ILE A 647 -34.42 -24.18 -13.41
N ALA A 648 -33.80 -23.02 -13.24
CA ALA A 648 -32.54 -22.69 -13.90
C ALA A 648 -31.40 -23.57 -13.38
N ASN A 649 -31.29 -23.75 -12.06
CA ASN A 649 -30.26 -24.60 -11.44
C ASN A 649 -30.43 -26.08 -11.81
N MET A 650 -31.67 -26.58 -11.83
CA MET A 650 -31.97 -27.94 -12.27
C MET A 650 -31.66 -28.18 -13.75
N THR A 651 -31.87 -27.16 -14.60
CA THR A 651 -31.49 -27.22 -16.02
C THR A 651 -29.97 -27.28 -16.17
N ARG A 652 -29.24 -26.44 -15.42
CA ARG A 652 -27.77 -26.44 -15.41
C ARG A 652 -27.19 -27.78 -14.93
N LEU A 653 -27.76 -28.39 -13.89
CA LEU A 653 -27.37 -29.73 -13.42
C LEU A 653 -27.60 -30.82 -14.49
N ARG A 654 -28.73 -30.78 -15.20
CA ARG A 654 -29.02 -31.72 -16.29
C ARG A 654 -28.06 -31.54 -17.47
N ASN A 655 -27.69 -30.31 -17.80
CA ASN A 655 -26.68 -30.04 -18.83
C ASN A 655 -25.31 -30.61 -18.44
N LEU A 656 -24.90 -30.47 -17.17
CA LEU A 656 -23.65 -31.05 -16.68
C LEU A 656 -23.68 -32.59 -16.67
N ASP A 657 -24.80 -33.22 -16.30
CA ASP A 657 -24.99 -34.69 -16.43
C ASP A 657 -24.89 -35.13 -17.90
N ALA A 658 -25.52 -34.41 -18.82
CA ALA A 658 -25.47 -34.67 -20.26
C ALA A 658 -24.04 -34.56 -20.83
N LEU A 659 -23.21 -33.66 -20.30
CA LEU A 659 -21.79 -33.52 -20.65
C LEU A 659 -20.91 -34.65 -20.07
N GLY A 660 -21.43 -35.49 -19.16
CA GLY A 660 -20.75 -36.64 -18.58
C GLY A 660 -20.32 -36.47 -17.12
N LEU A 661 -20.73 -35.40 -16.42
CA LEU A 661 -20.32 -35.14 -15.05
C LEU A 661 -21.00 -36.09 -14.03
N MET A 662 -20.27 -37.09 -13.54
CA MET A 662 -20.78 -38.06 -12.57
C MET A 662 -21.28 -37.42 -11.26
N ALA A 663 -20.65 -36.35 -10.79
CA ALA A 663 -21.07 -35.62 -9.60
C ALA A 663 -22.47 -35.01 -9.76
N ALA A 664 -22.77 -34.37 -10.91
CA ALA A 664 -24.09 -33.83 -11.22
C ALA A 664 -25.14 -34.96 -11.33
N ARG A 665 -24.78 -36.08 -11.96
CA ARG A 665 -25.65 -37.27 -12.04
C ARG A 665 -26.04 -37.79 -10.66
N ASN A 666 -25.06 -37.85 -9.75
CA ASN A 666 -25.29 -38.29 -8.38
C ASN A 666 -26.16 -37.28 -7.61
N ALA A 667 -25.92 -35.98 -7.78
CA ALA A 667 -26.76 -34.94 -7.19
C ALA A 667 -28.22 -35.01 -7.68
N LEU A 668 -28.45 -35.25 -8.98
CA LEU A 668 -29.79 -35.46 -9.54
C LEU A 668 -30.46 -36.74 -9.01
N LYS A 669 -29.68 -37.79 -8.70
CA LYS A 669 -30.17 -39.08 -8.19
C LYS A 669 -30.39 -39.11 -6.67
N GLN A 670 -29.63 -38.34 -5.90
CA GLN A 670 -29.80 -38.27 -4.44
C GLN A 670 -31.15 -37.62 -4.12
N LYS A 671 -32.20 -38.43 -3.90
CA LYS A 671 -33.24 -38.11 -2.91
C LYS A 671 -32.54 -38.20 -1.55
N ILE A 672 -32.03 -37.08 -1.02
CA ILE A 672 -31.69 -37.07 0.40
C ILE A 672 -33.01 -37.28 1.14
N PHE A 673 -33.11 -38.40 1.84
CA PHE A 673 -34.20 -38.70 2.76
C PHE A 673 -34.42 -37.47 3.65
N LYS A 674 -35.62 -36.85 3.55
CA LYS A 674 -36.26 -36.24 4.72
C LYS A 674 -36.71 -37.40 5.62
N PRO A 675 -36.65 -37.28 6.96
CA PRO A 675 -37.18 -36.15 7.73
C PRO A 675 -36.17 -35.09 8.13
#